data_AF-A0A944WFZ0-F1
#
_entry.id   AF-A0A944WFZ0-F1
#
_cell.length_a   1.000
_cell.length_b   1.000
_cell.length_c   1.000
_cell.angle_alpha   90.00
_cell.angle_beta   90.00
_cell.angle_gamma   90.00
#
_symmetry.space_group_name_H-M   'P 1'
#
loop_
_entity.id
_entity.type
_entity.pdbx_description
1 polymer ?
#
loop_
_entity_poly.entity_id
_entity_poly.type
_entity_poly.pdbx_seq_one_letter_code
_entity_poly.pdbx_strand_id
1 'polypeptide(L)'
;MMLKNRFRLASICLATMLLLSFFAVSSVAAQLSDEVEIITVEGQPLAANILRVLETLQTLGHPLEKSMQHRLKAAASARDGRLLQQLMDSIVLAVVNINPEVRVKVKRGRAPAELQQHGFVPVLIKVHNQGAVETILHIKSPQGGAVYGGASLGTLKRQAQTELNRDEDTVSSESTKRFLDIEIFRNPPMTPRLSGLTVEYVIALISSTESGNREATLQFDVGSGTQDLGFRGELPVLFRVQPAVAVKLQIRDENEDPSLARLIITDTQGRVYPSQIKRLAPDLFFQPQIYRADGETVLLPAGEYEISSSRGPEYQVQRQRLRVEPVKKGQQNGLDVKLRRWIDPNDFGYFSGDHHIHGAGCSHYTSPTEGVTPADMFRQVKGEGLNVGCVLTWGPCFDFQRQYFSPVALELSEPQTLLKYDLEISGFGSAAMGHVCLLNLKDQTYPGSKGTKTDNWPSWTVPVLRWCKEQGGVTGYPHSALGVDEVRGAQWTMNQYDANQDNEISAVEYEGGLFPATFVQTDKNRNQSLDREEIQNSLAVAAEQLPNFAIAAMSGRGAMEVLVSVPEGVCDFISAMDTPRVSEWNTWYHLLNCGFPLKLSGETDFPCMSSRRVGQGRVYVQLGDVKRVDYSAWCAGLGKGQSYVS
;
A
#
# COMPACT_ATOMS: atom_id res chain seq x y z
N MET A 1 -39.58 -57.58 84.13
CA MET A 1 -38.43 -56.65 84.24
C MET A 1 -38.58 -55.59 83.14
N MET A 2 -39.62 -54.76 83.21
CA MET A 2 -39.67 -53.45 83.88
C MET A 2 -38.74 -52.39 83.26
N LEU A 3 -39.40 -51.38 82.67
CA LEU A 3 -39.08 -49.95 82.70
C LEU A 3 -37.84 -49.44 81.93
N LYS A 4 -38.08 -48.85 80.74
CA LYS A 4 -38.04 -47.39 80.50
C LYS A 4 -37.91 -47.12 79.00
N ASN A 5 -39.04 -46.89 78.36
CA ASN A 5 -39.16 -46.25 77.06
C ASN A 5 -40.17 -45.12 77.24
N ARG A 6 -39.74 -43.86 77.05
CA ARG A 6 -40.49 -42.61 76.84
C ARG A 6 -39.75 -41.44 77.50
N PHE A 7 -39.70 -40.32 76.78
CA PHE A 7 -39.02 -39.04 77.04
C PHE A 7 -37.56 -38.93 76.57
N ARG A 8 -37.38 -38.65 75.28
CA ARG A 8 -36.43 -37.65 74.73
C ARG A 8 -36.62 -37.53 73.22
N LEU A 9 -37.70 -36.85 72.79
CA LEU A 9 -37.88 -36.43 71.39
C LEU A 9 -38.83 -35.23 71.25
N ALA A 10 -38.91 -34.36 72.26
CA ALA A 10 -39.83 -33.22 72.27
C ALA A 10 -39.20 -31.87 72.66
N SER A 11 -37.88 -31.69 72.52
CA SER A 11 -37.25 -30.38 72.85
C SER A 11 -36.16 -29.91 71.88
N ILE A 12 -36.03 -30.53 70.69
CA ILE A 12 -35.12 -30.06 69.63
C ILE A 12 -35.90 -29.72 68.33
N CYS A 13 -37.22 -29.50 68.43
CA CYS A 13 -38.04 -29.05 67.29
C CYS A 13 -38.65 -27.66 67.47
N LEU A 14 -38.48 -27.00 68.62
CA LEU A 14 -39.00 -25.63 68.82
C LEU A 14 -37.91 -24.54 68.78
N ALA A 15 -36.63 -24.88 68.94
CA ALA A 15 -35.53 -23.91 68.84
C ALA A 15 -34.99 -23.74 67.41
N THR A 16 -35.30 -24.67 66.51
CA THR A 16 -34.90 -24.61 65.09
C THR A 16 -35.97 -23.97 64.21
N MET A 17 -37.20 -23.78 64.69
CA MET A 17 -38.29 -23.14 63.93
C MET A 17 -38.44 -21.63 64.19
N LEU A 18 -37.76 -21.07 65.21
CA LEU A 18 -37.77 -19.61 65.47
C LEU A 18 -36.52 -18.87 64.96
N LEU A 19 -35.52 -19.58 64.45
CA LEU A 19 -34.34 -19.00 63.78
C LEU A 19 -34.42 -19.03 62.25
N LEU A 20 -35.53 -19.55 61.69
CA LEU A 20 -35.81 -19.59 60.25
C LEU A 20 -36.81 -18.51 59.80
N SER A 21 -37.27 -17.65 60.70
CA SER A 21 -38.20 -16.54 60.41
C SER A 21 -37.56 -15.14 60.51
N PHE A 22 -36.23 -15.04 60.58
CA PHE A 22 -35.48 -13.77 60.61
C PHE A 22 -34.51 -13.56 59.44
N PHE A 23 -34.60 -14.38 58.39
CA PHE A 23 -33.86 -14.20 57.12
C PHE A 23 -34.78 -14.26 55.89
N ALA A 24 -36.00 -13.73 56.03
CA ALA A 24 -36.98 -13.61 54.95
C ALA A 24 -37.33 -12.14 54.68
N VAL A 25 -36.33 -11.27 54.61
CA VAL A 25 -36.44 -9.96 53.93
C VAL A 25 -35.08 -9.68 53.27
N SER A 26 -35.10 -9.42 51.97
CA SER A 26 -33.97 -9.00 51.11
C SER A 26 -33.13 -10.11 50.47
N SER A 27 -33.73 -10.91 49.58
CA SER A 27 -32.97 -11.61 48.54
C SER A 27 -33.72 -11.69 47.21
N VAL A 28 -34.43 -10.61 46.87
CA VAL A 28 -34.88 -10.33 45.51
C VAL A 28 -34.21 -9.01 45.11
N ALA A 29 -33.65 -8.99 43.89
CA ALA A 29 -32.87 -7.91 43.28
C ALA A 29 -31.36 -7.91 43.56
N ALA A 30 -30.66 -8.86 42.94
CA ALA A 30 -29.32 -8.59 42.40
C ALA A 30 -29.12 -9.33 41.06
N GLN A 31 -30.08 -9.17 40.15
CA GLN A 31 -29.71 -9.08 38.73
C GLN A 31 -29.15 -7.67 38.59
N LEU A 32 -27.83 -7.54 38.65
CA LEU A 32 -27.13 -6.34 38.20
C LEU A 32 -27.63 -6.07 36.78
N SER A 33 -28.43 -5.03 36.61
CA SER A 33 -28.88 -4.60 35.30
C SER A 33 -27.65 -4.10 34.55
N ASP A 34 -27.20 -4.86 33.55
CA ASP A 34 -26.32 -4.40 32.47
C ASP A 34 -27.03 -3.37 31.56
N GLU A 35 -27.75 -2.43 32.18
CA GLU A 35 -28.44 -1.36 31.47
C GLU A 35 -27.47 -0.20 31.22
N VAL A 36 -27.47 0.28 29.97
CA VAL A 36 -26.75 1.50 29.59
C VAL A 36 -27.39 2.68 30.32
N GLU A 37 -26.62 3.35 31.17
CA GLU A 37 -27.10 4.47 31.97
C GLU A 37 -27.55 5.65 31.08
N ILE A 38 -28.72 6.21 31.40
CA ILE A 38 -29.23 7.43 30.75
C ILE A 38 -28.74 8.64 31.55
N ILE A 39 -27.98 9.51 30.89
CA ILE A 39 -27.39 10.70 31.52
C ILE A 39 -28.26 11.92 31.24
N THR A 40 -28.53 12.74 32.25
CA THR A 40 -29.27 14.00 32.05
C THR A 40 -28.39 14.97 31.26
N VAL A 41 -28.84 15.38 30.08
CA VAL A 41 -28.12 16.30 29.17
C VAL A 41 -29.09 17.25 28.47
N GLU A 42 -28.56 18.34 27.93
CA GLU A 42 -29.31 19.24 27.05
C GLU A 42 -29.76 18.50 25.78
N GLY A 43 -31.07 18.54 25.50
CA GLY A 43 -31.65 17.74 24.41
C GLY A 43 -31.29 18.24 23.01
N GLN A 44 -31.08 19.54 22.82
CA GLN A 44 -30.82 20.10 21.49
C GLN A 44 -29.43 19.69 20.94
N PRO A 45 -28.31 19.79 21.68
CA PRO A 45 -27.01 19.37 21.15
C PRO A 45 -26.93 17.86 20.89
N LEU A 46 -27.53 17.05 21.78
CA LEU A 46 -27.63 15.61 21.59
C LEU A 46 -28.44 15.25 20.34
N ALA A 47 -29.58 15.93 20.13
CA ALA A 47 -30.40 15.77 18.94
C ALA A 47 -29.60 16.06 17.66
N ALA A 48 -28.80 17.14 17.64
CA ALA A 48 -27.97 17.47 16.49
C ALA A 48 -26.91 16.39 16.19
N ASN A 49 -26.26 15.83 17.22
CA ASN A 49 -25.34 14.71 17.05
C ASN A 49 -26.05 13.47 16.47
N ILE A 50 -27.21 13.08 17.02
CA ILE A 50 -27.97 11.92 16.56
C ILE A 50 -28.47 12.08 15.12
N LEU A 51 -28.90 13.29 14.72
CA LEU A 51 -29.33 13.54 13.34
C LEU A 51 -28.17 13.35 12.34
N ARG A 52 -26.94 13.75 12.69
CA ARG A 52 -25.74 13.49 11.88
C ARG A 52 -25.42 12.00 11.82
N VAL A 53 -25.59 11.26 12.92
CA VAL A 53 -25.45 9.80 12.94
C VAL A 53 -26.46 9.14 11.99
N LEU A 54 -27.73 9.55 12.02
CA LEU A 54 -28.76 9.02 11.13
C LEU A 54 -28.44 9.25 9.66
N GLU A 55 -28.03 10.47 9.31
CA GLU A 55 -27.62 10.82 7.95
C GLU A 55 -26.40 10.00 7.51
N THR A 56 -25.40 9.87 8.38
CA THR A 56 -24.18 9.11 8.11
C THR A 56 -24.49 7.63 7.87
N LEU A 57 -25.27 7.00 8.74
CA LEU A 57 -25.68 5.60 8.58
C LEU A 57 -26.43 5.37 7.27
N GLN A 58 -27.25 6.34 6.85
CA GLN A 58 -27.92 6.26 5.56
C GLN A 58 -26.95 6.37 4.39
N THR A 59 -26.00 7.30 4.42
CA THR A 59 -24.95 7.45 3.40
C THR A 59 -24.05 6.22 3.32
N LEU A 60 -23.76 5.58 4.45
CA LEU A 60 -22.98 4.36 4.53
C LEU A 60 -23.73 3.10 4.03
N GLY A 61 -25.02 3.21 3.71
CA GLY A 61 -25.85 2.09 3.27
C GLY A 61 -26.42 1.22 4.39
N HIS A 62 -26.37 1.71 5.64
CA HIS A 62 -26.88 1.02 6.84
C HIS A 62 -27.97 1.84 7.56
N PRO A 63 -29.04 2.27 6.87
CA PRO A 63 -30.08 3.07 7.51
C PRO A 63 -30.78 2.28 8.62
N LEU A 64 -31.06 2.93 9.76
CA LEU A 64 -31.89 2.35 10.81
C LEU A 64 -33.31 2.10 10.30
N GLU A 65 -34.08 1.26 10.98
CA GLU A 65 -35.49 1.03 10.64
C GLU A 65 -36.28 2.35 10.56
N LYS A 66 -37.17 2.47 9.57
CA LYS A 66 -37.97 3.70 9.35
C LYS A 66 -38.75 4.14 10.59
N SER A 67 -39.26 3.17 11.36
CA SER A 67 -39.94 3.39 12.64
C SER A 67 -39.02 4.05 13.67
N MET A 68 -37.80 3.53 13.82
CA MET A 68 -36.76 4.07 14.71
C MET A 68 -36.34 5.47 14.27
N GLN A 69 -36.10 5.68 12.98
CA GLN A 69 -35.76 7.01 12.44
C GLN A 69 -36.85 8.04 12.74
N HIS A 70 -38.12 7.69 12.55
CA HIS A 70 -39.24 8.58 12.84
C HIS A 70 -39.30 8.94 14.33
N ARG A 71 -39.14 7.94 15.21
CA ARG A 71 -39.13 8.17 16.67
C ARG A 71 -37.95 9.04 17.11
N LEU A 72 -36.75 8.81 16.57
CA LEU A 72 -35.56 9.63 16.83
C LEU A 72 -35.75 11.07 16.35
N LYS A 73 -36.29 11.27 15.15
CA LYS A 73 -36.59 12.61 14.61
C LYS A 73 -37.64 13.35 15.46
N ALA A 74 -38.70 12.67 15.89
CA ALA A 74 -39.72 13.25 16.76
C ALA A 74 -39.14 13.64 18.13
N ALA A 75 -38.34 12.75 18.75
CA ALA A 75 -37.65 13.03 20.02
C ALA A 75 -36.64 14.18 19.89
N ALA A 76 -35.93 14.26 18.75
CA ALA A 76 -35.03 15.35 18.42
C ALA A 76 -35.76 16.70 18.32
N SER A 77 -36.90 16.75 17.62
CA SER A 77 -37.74 17.95 17.55
C SER A 77 -38.29 18.38 18.91
N ALA A 78 -38.67 17.41 19.75
CA ALA A 78 -39.11 17.66 21.13
C ALA A 78 -37.96 17.97 22.11
N ARG A 79 -36.70 17.85 21.67
CA ARG A 79 -35.49 17.98 22.52
C ARG A 79 -35.53 17.05 23.74
N ASP A 80 -36.09 15.86 23.58
CA ASP A 80 -36.18 14.86 24.65
C ASP A 80 -34.89 14.04 24.72
N GLY A 81 -33.90 14.55 25.47
CA GLY A 81 -32.59 13.91 25.64
C GLY A 81 -32.67 12.52 26.29
N ARG A 82 -33.69 12.24 27.09
CA ARG A 82 -33.90 10.93 27.73
C ARG A 82 -34.40 9.93 26.69
N LEU A 83 -35.44 10.26 25.94
CA LEU A 83 -35.99 9.38 24.91
C LEU A 83 -34.97 9.13 23.79
N LEU A 84 -34.21 10.15 23.39
CA LEU A 84 -33.12 10.00 22.42
C LEU A 84 -32.11 8.92 22.84
N GLN A 85 -31.67 8.96 24.10
CA GLN A 85 -30.75 7.94 24.64
C GLN A 85 -31.40 6.56 24.72
N GLN A 86 -32.64 6.46 25.20
CA GLN A 86 -33.36 5.18 25.26
C GLN A 86 -33.44 4.48 23.90
N LEU A 87 -33.64 5.25 22.82
CA LEU A 87 -33.69 4.74 21.46
C LEU A 87 -32.30 4.33 20.97
N MET A 88 -31.30 5.21 21.09
CA MET A 88 -29.95 4.96 20.58
C MET A 88 -29.19 3.89 21.35
N ASP A 89 -29.34 3.82 22.68
CA ASP A 89 -28.62 2.88 23.54
C ASP A 89 -29.00 1.42 23.27
N SER A 90 -30.17 1.18 22.66
CA SER A 90 -30.61 -0.15 22.24
C SER A 90 -29.76 -0.74 21.11
N ILE A 91 -29.04 0.10 20.36
CA ILE A 91 -28.25 -0.26 19.18
C ILE A 91 -26.77 0.14 19.31
N VAL A 92 -26.30 0.43 20.52
CA VAL A 92 -24.89 0.72 20.80
C VAL A 92 -24.10 -0.56 21.06
N LEU A 93 -22.94 -0.71 20.42
CA LEU A 93 -22.00 -1.82 20.63
C LEU A 93 -21.19 -1.63 21.91
N ALA A 94 -20.73 -0.41 22.18
CA ALA A 94 -19.86 -0.10 23.30
C ALA A 94 -20.21 1.26 23.95
N VAL A 95 -20.10 1.33 25.27
CA VAL A 95 -20.27 2.55 26.04
C VAL A 95 -18.90 2.96 26.59
N VAL A 96 -18.35 4.04 26.07
CA VAL A 96 -17.08 4.63 26.47
C VAL A 96 -17.35 5.73 27.48
N ASN A 97 -16.81 5.60 28.69
CA ASN A 97 -16.87 6.60 29.74
C ASN A 97 -15.50 7.25 29.89
N ILE A 98 -15.45 8.58 29.72
CA ILE A 98 -14.28 9.42 29.93
C ILE A 98 -14.54 10.21 31.21
N ASN A 99 -13.80 9.90 32.26
CA ASN A 99 -13.97 10.57 33.55
C ASN A 99 -13.33 11.99 33.54
N PRO A 100 -13.52 12.81 34.58
CA PRO A 100 -12.93 14.16 34.66
C PRO A 100 -11.39 14.19 34.60
N GLU A 101 -10.72 13.11 35.00
CA GLU A 101 -9.26 12.94 34.87
C GLU A 101 -8.82 12.37 33.51
N VAL A 102 -9.71 12.34 32.52
CA VAL A 102 -9.45 11.87 31.14
C VAL A 102 -9.08 10.38 31.05
N ARG A 103 -9.49 9.58 32.05
CA ARG A 103 -9.34 8.12 32.03
C ARG A 103 -10.52 7.49 31.32
N VAL A 104 -10.22 6.52 30.46
CA VAL A 104 -11.22 5.82 29.65
C VAL A 104 -11.59 4.48 30.29
N LYS A 105 -12.90 4.25 30.43
CA LYS A 105 -13.48 2.96 30.78
C LYS A 105 -14.53 2.57 29.75
N VAL A 106 -14.51 1.32 29.30
CA VAL A 106 -15.49 0.82 28.33
C VAL A 106 -16.36 -0.28 28.92
N LYS A 107 -17.62 -0.35 28.48
CA LYS A 107 -18.56 -1.45 28.77
C LYS A 107 -19.24 -1.91 27.49
N ARG A 108 -19.70 -3.16 27.48
CA ARG A 108 -20.51 -3.71 26.39
C ARG A 108 -21.88 -3.01 26.35
N GLY A 109 -22.29 -2.56 25.18
CA GLY A 109 -23.64 -2.08 24.91
C GLY A 109 -24.60 -3.21 24.49
N ARG A 110 -25.80 -2.86 24.02
CA ARG A 110 -26.88 -3.82 23.71
C ARG A 110 -26.89 -4.33 22.27
N ALA A 111 -26.18 -3.68 21.36
CA ALA A 111 -26.20 -4.06 19.94
C ALA A 111 -25.65 -5.48 19.74
N PRO A 112 -26.19 -6.26 18.80
CA PRO A 112 -25.54 -7.50 18.38
C PRO A 112 -24.16 -7.21 17.77
N ALA A 113 -23.21 -8.12 17.98
CA ALA A 113 -21.86 -8.02 17.43
C ALA A 113 -21.78 -8.78 16.09
N GLU A 114 -22.49 -8.30 15.09
CA GLU A 114 -22.53 -8.91 13.76
C GLU A 114 -21.66 -8.11 12.78
N LEU A 115 -20.79 -8.81 12.05
CA LEU A 115 -19.94 -8.24 11.01
C LEU A 115 -20.16 -8.96 9.68
N GLN A 116 -19.61 -8.40 8.62
CA GLN A 116 -19.58 -8.98 7.29
C GLN A 116 -18.12 -9.18 6.88
N GLN A 117 -17.75 -10.39 6.46
CA GLN A 117 -16.41 -10.66 5.94
C GLN A 117 -16.17 -9.78 4.71
N HIS A 118 -15.01 -9.13 4.69
CA HIS A 118 -14.59 -8.10 3.76
C HIS A 118 -15.59 -6.93 3.67
N GLY A 119 -16.52 -6.74 4.62
CA GLY A 119 -17.46 -5.63 4.63
C GLY A 119 -17.20 -4.72 5.82
N PHE A 120 -17.20 -3.41 5.58
CA PHE A 120 -17.11 -2.42 6.66
C PHE A 120 -18.49 -2.20 7.26
N VAL A 121 -18.71 -2.72 8.46
CA VAL A 121 -19.97 -2.62 9.19
C VAL A 121 -19.89 -1.43 10.17
N PRO A 122 -20.77 -0.43 10.05
CA PRO A 122 -20.86 0.64 11.03
C PRO A 122 -21.47 0.14 12.33
N VAL A 123 -20.80 0.44 13.45
CA VAL A 123 -21.27 0.16 14.80
C VAL A 123 -21.32 1.45 15.60
N LEU A 124 -22.31 1.58 16.48
CA LEU A 124 -22.48 2.77 17.30
C LEU A 124 -21.77 2.65 18.64
N ILE A 125 -21.11 3.72 19.03
CA ILE A 125 -20.45 3.88 20.32
C ILE A 125 -21.10 5.06 21.04
N LYS A 126 -21.55 4.84 22.27
CA LYS A 126 -21.97 5.92 23.17
C LYS A 126 -20.74 6.43 23.91
N VAL A 127 -20.50 7.73 23.86
CA VAL A 127 -19.45 8.37 24.66
C VAL A 127 -20.12 9.17 25.77
N HIS A 128 -19.82 8.82 27.02
CA HIS A 128 -20.12 9.63 28.20
C HIS A 128 -18.85 10.41 28.58
N ASN A 129 -18.84 11.70 28.25
CA ASN A 129 -17.66 12.55 28.33
C ASN A 129 -17.76 13.52 29.52
N GLN A 130 -17.41 13.05 30.71
CA GLN A 130 -17.44 13.87 31.93
C GLN A 130 -16.31 14.90 31.96
N GLY A 131 -15.21 14.64 31.26
CA GLY A 131 -14.08 15.55 31.13
C GLY A 131 -14.23 16.64 30.06
N ALA A 132 -15.38 16.71 29.36
CA ALA A 132 -15.62 17.65 28.26
C ALA A 132 -14.49 17.67 27.20
N VAL A 133 -13.95 16.49 26.90
CA VAL A 133 -12.81 16.31 25.99
C VAL A 133 -13.21 16.63 24.54
N GLU A 134 -12.40 17.45 23.85
CA GLU A 134 -12.57 17.84 22.45
C GLU A 134 -11.46 17.27 21.54
N THR A 135 -10.91 16.12 21.92
CA THR A 135 -9.87 15.41 21.17
C THR A 135 -10.47 14.29 20.31
N ILE A 136 -9.61 13.59 19.60
CA ILE A 136 -9.98 12.43 18.80
C ILE A 136 -10.24 11.24 19.72
N LEU A 137 -11.39 10.58 19.57
CA LEU A 137 -11.56 9.22 20.08
C LEU A 137 -10.80 8.26 19.17
N HIS A 138 -9.86 7.54 19.77
CA HIS A 138 -9.13 6.45 19.12
C HIS A 138 -9.80 5.12 19.47
N ILE A 139 -9.84 4.24 18.48
CA ILE A 139 -10.22 2.84 18.64
C ILE A 139 -9.09 2.01 18.04
N LYS A 140 -8.66 0.99 18.76
CA LYS A 140 -7.61 0.05 18.34
C LYS A 140 -8.02 -1.37 18.70
N SER A 141 -7.35 -2.35 18.11
CA SER A 141 -7.51 -3.75 18.47
C SER A 141 -6.18 -4.48 18.28
N PRO A 142 -5.79 -5.39 19.19
CA PRO A 142 -4.67 -6.30 18.95
C PRO A 142 -4.88 -7.20 17.72
N GLN A 143 -6.13 -7.44 17.34
CA GLN A 143 -6.50 -8.15 16.11
C GLN A 143 -6.53 -7.22 14.87
N GLY A 144 -6.31 -5.91 15.07
CA GLY A 144 -6.18 -4.87 14.04
C GLY A 144 -4.77 -4.76 13.47
N GLY A 145 -4.53 -3.77 12.60
CA GLY A 145 -3.19 -3.40 12.09
C GLY A 145 -2.71 -4.20 10.87
N ALA A 146 -1.53 -3.88 10.34
CA ALA A 146 -0.99 -4.59 9.16
C ALA A 146 -0.66 -6.06 9.49
N VAL A 147 -0.58 -6.93 8.49
CA VAL A 147 -0.10 -8.33 8.61
C VAL A 147 1.29 -8.54 8.01
N TYR A 148 1.96 -7.44 7.68
CA TYR A 148 3.23 -7.40 6.99
C TYR A 148 4.19 -6.48 7.77
N GLY A 149 5.50 -6.76 7.63
CA GLY A 149 6.57 -6.01 8.30
C GLY A 149 6.83 -4.61 7.76
N GLY A 150 5.90 -4.06 6.98
CA GLY A 150 6.00 -2.71 6.43
C GLY A 150 6.68 -2.55 5.08
N ALA A 151 6.84 -1.28 4.69
CA ALA A 151 7.57 -0.84 3.51
C ALA A 151 8.48 0.35 3.84
N SER A 152 9.53 0.56 3.04
CA SER A 152 10.41 1.72 3.22
C SER A 152 9.64 3.03 3.09
N LEU A 153 9.74 3.90 4.11
CA LEU A 153 9.07 5.20 4.10
C LEU A 153 9.48 6.07 2.90
N GLY A 154 10.73 5.96 2.43
CA GLY A 154 11.19 6.67 1.24
C GLY A 154 10.44 6.24 -0.02
N THR A 155 10.19 4.94 -0.17
CA THR A 155 9.40 4.39 -1.27
C THR A 155 7.93 4.80 -1.16
N LEU A 156 7.33 4.67 0.02
CA LEU A 156 5.95 5.07 0.24
C LEU A 156 5.70 6.56 0.02
N LYS A 157 6.70 7.43 0.30
CA LYS A 157 6.64 8.85 -0.06
C LYS A 157 6.55 9.05 -1.57
N ARG A 158 7.38 8.36 -2.36
CA ARG A 158 7.32 8.41 -3.84
C ARG A 158 5.98 7.89 -4.38
N GLN A 159 5.43 6.86 -3.74
CA GLN A 159 4.13 6.29 -4.10
C GLN A 159 2.93 7.11 -3.59
N ALA A 160 3.17 8.16 -2.79
CA ALA A 160 2.15 8.94 -2.09
C ALA A 160 1.20 8.07 -1.24
N GLN A 161 1.76 7.10 -0.50
CA GLN A 161 1.04 6.13 0.34
C GLN A 161 1.67 5.97 1.73
N THR A 162 2.06 7.08 2.38
CA THR A 162 2.75 7.03 3.68
C THR A 162 1.86 6.50 4.81
N GLU A 163 0.54 6.49 4.62
CA GLU A 163 -0.43 5.87 5.52
C GLU A 163 -0.24 4.36 5.67
N LEU A 164 0.35 3.67 4.68
CA LEU A 164 0.61 2.23 4.73
C LEU A 164 1.72 1.82 5.70
N ASN A 165 2.50 2.79 6.20
CA ASN A 165 3.54 2.60 7.20
C ASN A 165 3.00 2.67 8.65
N ARG A 166 1.68 2.85 8.83
CA ARG A 166 1.06 2.90 10.15
C ARG A 166 0.75 1.49 10.64
N ASP A 167 1.00 1.24 11.92
CA ASP A 167 0.63 -0.01 12.62
C ASP A 167 1.20 -1.30 11.95
N GLU A 168 2.45 -1.22 11.46
CA GLU A 168 3.19 -2.32 10.85
C GLU A 168 3.42 -3.49 11.84
N ASP A 169 3.47 -4.73 11.33
CA ASP A 169 3.79 -5.90 12.14
C ASP A 169 5.31 -6.15 12.14
N THR A 170 6.05 -5.36 12.92
CA THR A 170 7.52 -5.44 12.98
C THR A 170 8.03 -6.72 13.65
N VAL A 171 7.16 -7.46 14.34
CA VAL A 171 7.47 -8.70 15.04
C VAL A 171 6.59 -9.79 14.45
N SER A 172 7.10 -10.47 13.42
CA SER A 172 6.48 -11.56 12.64
C SER A 172 5.68 -12.66 13.38
N SER A 173 5.65 -12.66 14.72
CA SER A 173 4.98 -13.65 15.56
C SER A 173 3.49 -13.41 15.83
N GLU A 174 2.89 -12.27 15.43
CA GLU A 174 1.47 -11.98 15.71
C GLU A 174 0.55 -11.90 14.47
N SER A 175 1.10 -11.94 13.25
CA SER A 175 0.34 -11.76 11.99
C SER A 175 -0.87 -12.69 11.83
N THR A 176 -0.80 -13.93 12.32
CA THR A 176 -1.90 -14.92 12.25
C THR A 176 -3.11 -14.59 13.14
N LYS A 177 -2.99 -13.61 14.04
CA LYS A 177 -4.09 -13.16 14.92
C LYS A 177 -4.80 -11.91 14.39
N ARG A 178 -4.28 -11.28 13.32
CA ARG A 178 -4.70 -9.95 12.86
C ARG A 178 -5.72 -10.02 11.72
N PHE A 179 -6.99 -10.30 12.04
CA PHE A 179 -8.08 -10.42 11.05
C PHE A 179 -9.04 -9.21 10.97
N LEU A 180 -8.86 -8.21 11.83
CA LEU A 180 -9.76 -7.06 11.96
C LEU A 180 -9.19 -5.81 11.29
N ASP A 181 -10.06 -4.95 10.79
CA ASP A 181 -9.76 -3.58 10.38
C ASP A 181 -10.79 -2.65 11.04
N ILE A 182 -10.34 -1.54 11.61
CA ILE A 182 -11.14 -0.72 12.51
C ILE A 182 -10.75 0.75 12.52
N GLU A 183 -11.76 1.62 12.45
CA GLU A 183 -11.57 3.07 12.56
C GLU A 183 -12.81 3.77 13.13
N ILE A 184 -12.63 4.98 13.69
CA ILE A 184 -13.74 5.90 13.94
C ILE A 184 -14.03 6.67 12.65
N PHE A 185 -15.28 6.67 12.19
CA PHE A 185 -15.71 7.42 11.02
C PHE A 185 -15.76 8.92 11.34
N ARG A 186 -14.97 9.71 10.61
CA ARG A 186 -14.69 11.13 10.90
C ARG A 186 -15.05 12.09 9.77
N ASN A 187 -15.54 11.57 8.65
CA ASN A 187 -15.91 12.37 7.50
C ASN A 187 -17.28 13.03 7.72
N PRO A 188 -17.55 14.19 7.08
CA PRO A 188 -18.86 14.80 7.09
C PRO A 188 -19.98 13.81 6.71
N PRO A 189 -21.14 13.85 7.38
CA PRO A 189 -21.58 14.88 8.32
C PRO A 189 -21.08 14.68 9.77
N MET A 190 -20.31 13.63 10.08
CA MET A 190 -19.72 13.49 11.41
C MET A 190 -18.61 14.52 11.66
N THR A 191 -18.25 14.72 12.94
CA THR A 191 -17.15 15.60 13.33
C THR A 191 -15.84 14.80 13.50
N PRO A 192 -14.67 15.37 13.14
CA PRO A 192 -13.39 14.66 13.29
C PRO A 192 -12.95 14.40 14.74
N ARG A 193 -13.48 15.19 15.69
CA ARG A 193 -13.16 15.14 17.12
C ARG A 193 -14.46 15.01 17.92
N LEU A 194 -14.32 14.58 19.16
CA LEU A 194 -15.37 14.71 20.16
C LEU A 194 -15.71 16.19 20.33
N SER A 195 -16.97 16.44 20.66
CA SER A 195 -17.57 17.78 20.70
C SER A 195 -17.52 18.44 22.08
N GLY A 196 -17.00 17.72 23.09
CA GLY A 196 -17.08 18.13 24.49
C GLY A 196 -18.46 17.91 25.14
N LEU A 197 -19.45 17.39 24.39
CA LEU A 197 -20.78 17.08 24.92
C LEU A 197 -20.72 15.97 25.96
N THR A 198 -21.46 16.12 27.05
CA THR A 198 -21.56 15.10 28.12
C THR A 198 -21.98 13.73 27.58
N VAL A 199 -22.88 13.70 26.58
CA VAL A 199 -23.19 12.49 25.82
C VAL A 199 -23.14 12.80 24.34
N GLU A 200 -22.41 11.98 23.59
CA GLU A 200 -22.44 11.97 22.13
C GLU A 200 -22.33 10.54 21.59
N TYR A 201 -22.89 10.31 20.40
CA TYR A 201 -22.79 9.06 19.67
C TYR A 201 -21.83 9.20 18.50
N VAL A 202 -20.95 8.22 18.34
CA VAL A 202 -19.97 8.14 17.25
C VAL A 202 -20.09 6.81 16.53
N ILE A 203 -19.64 6.77 15.29
CA ILE A 203 -19.66 5.57 14.44
C ILE A 203 -18.24 5.04 14.34
N ALA A 204 -18.05 3.74 14.63
CA ALA A 204 -16.86 3.02 14.20
C ALA A 204 -17.20 2.16 12.99
N LEU A 205 -16.27 2.03 12.04
CA LEU A 205 -16.34 1.03 10.98
C LEU A 205 -15.48 -0.15 11.40
N ILE A 206 -16.05 -1.35 11.35
CA ILE A 206 -15.33 -2.60 11.63
C ILE A 206 -15.48 -3.53 10.43
N SER A 207 -14.36 -4.02 9.92
CA SER A 207 -14.29 -5.04 8.88
C SER A 207 -13.47 -6.24 9.35
N SER A 208 -13.74 -7.40 8.78
CA SER A 208 -12.97 -8.61 9.06
C SER A 208 -12.60 -9.34 7.78
N THR A 209 -11.38 -9.84 7.67
CA THR A 209 -10.97 -10.70 6.55
C THR A 209 -11.40 -12.15 6.70
N GLU A 210 -11.86 -12.55 7.88
CA GLU A 210 -12.27 -13.92 8.19
C GLU A 210 -13.79 -14.01 8.41
N SER A 211 -14.35 -15.21 8.33
CA SER A 211 -15.77 -15.47 8.59
C SER A 211 -15.96 -16.40 9.80
N GLY A 212 -17.19 -16.46 10.32
CA GLY A 212 -17.55 -17.26 11.50
C GLY A 212 -17.41 -16.48 12.81
N ASN A 213 -17.37 -17.19 13.93
CA ASN A 213 -17.22 -16.58 15.24
C ASN A 213 -15.77 -16.17 15.47
N ARG A 214 -15.54 -14.90 15.80
CA ARG A 214 -14.21 -14.30 16.01
C ARG A 214 -14.23 -13.35 17.19
N GLU A 215 -13.37 -13.59 18.17
CA GLU A 215 -13.22 -12.68 19.31
C GLU A 215 -12.15 -11.63 19.01
N ALA A 216 -12.49 -10.35 19.21
CA ALA A 216 -11.55 -9.25 19.13
C ALA A 216 -11.70 -8.33 20.34
N THR A 217 -10.57 -7.79 20.81
CA THR A 217 -10.54 -6.80 21.89
C THR A 217 -10.52 -5.42 21.28
N LEU A 218 -11.52 -4.59 21.63
CA LEU A 218 -11.59 -3.18 21.25
C LEU A 218 -10.99 -2.32 22.36
N GLN A 219 -10.02 -1.49 22.03
CA GLN A 219 -9.33 -0.58 22.95
C GLN A 219 -9.67 0.87 22.61
N PHE A 220 -10.06 1.67 23.61
CA PHE A 220 -10.44 3.07 23.42
C PHE A 220 -9.51 4.00 24.20
N ASP A 221 -9.07 5.07 23.55
CA ASP A 221 -8.26 6.13 24.16
C ASP A 221 -8.56 7.51 23.54
N VAL A 222 -8.16 8.59 24.20
CA VAL A 222 -8.37 9.97 23.72
C VAL A 222 -7.06 10.79 23.69
N GLY A 223 -5.90 10.11 23.67
CA GLY A 223 -4.56 10.72 23.62
C GLY A 223 -3.52 10.08 24.55
N SER A 224 -2.28 10.56 24.48
CA SER A 224 -1.16 10.05 25.30
C SER A 224 -1.38 10.33 26.79
N GLY A 225 -1.37 9.28 27.61
CA GLY A 225 -1.54 9.37 29.07
C GLY A 225 -2.91 8.95 29.60
N THR A 226 -3.86 8.58 28.72
CA THR A 226 -5.20 8.11 29.10
C THR A 226 -5.26 6.58 29.29
N GLN A 227 -4.14 5.89 29.11
CA GLN A 227 -4.02 4.44 29.31
C GLN A 227 -4.12 4.13 30.81
N ASP A 228 -5.22 3.48 31.18
CA ASP A 228 -5.41 2.99 32.55
C ASP A 228 -4.55 1.74 32.76
N LEU A 229 -3.76 1.70 33.83
CA LEU A 229 -2.89 0.59 34.22
C LEU A 229 -3.65 -0.74 34.48
N GLY A 230 -4.98 -0.69 34.48
CA GLY A 230 -5.87 -1.83 34.76
C GLY A 230 -6.72 -2.32 33.58
N PHE A 231 -6.32 -2.07 32.32
CA PHE A 231 -7.02 -2.56 31.10
C PHE A 231 -8.51 -2.15 31.00
N ARG A 232 -8.92 -1.08 31.68
CA ARG A 232 -10.34 -0.69 31.76
C ARG A 232 -10.88 -0.06 30.46
N GLY A 233 -9.98 0.38 29.59
CA GLY A 233 -10.30 0.87 28.24
C GLY A 233 -10.48 -0.24 27.21
N GLU A 234 -10.43 -1.52 27.62
CA GLU A 234 -10.55 -2.67 26.73
C GLU A 234 -11.91 -3.37 26.83
N LEU A 235 -12.44 -3.78 25.68
CA LEU A 235 -13.70 -4.50 25.55
C LEU A 235 -13.51 -5.74 24.65
N PRO A 236 -13.41 -6.96 25.21
CA PRO A 236 -13.48 -8.18 24.42
C PRO A 236 -14.90 -8.35 23.86
N VAL A 237 -15.00 -8.61 22.55
CA VAL A 237 -16.27 -8.81 21.85
C VAL A 237 -16.15 -10.04 20.96
N LEU A 238 -17.05 -11.02 21.17
CA LEU A 238 -17.24 -12.14 20.24
C LEU A 238 -18.13 -11.66 19.08
N PHE A 239 -17.53 -11.47 17.91
CA PHE A 239 -18.23 -11.12 16.68
C PHE A 239 -18.70 -12.37 15.92
N ARG A 240 -19.92 -12.30 15.38
CA ARG A 240 -20.43 -13.23 14.38
C ARG A 240 -20.22 -12.63 13.00
N VAL A 241 -19.23 -13.13 12.26
CA VAL A 241 -18.88 -12.61 10.94
C VAL A 241 -19.56 -13.43 9.84
N GLN A 242 -20.45 -12.81 9.08
CA GLN A 242 -21.10 -13.45 7.93
C GLN A 242 -20.09 -13.66 6.80
N PRO A 243 -20.12 -14.79 6.09
CA PRO A 243 -19.18 -15.05 5.00
C PRO A 243 -19.40 -14.10 3.82
N ALA A 244 -18.33 -13.77 3.11
CA ALA A 244 -18.39 -13.07 1.84
C ALA A 244 -18.89 -14.00 0.72
N VAL A 245 -19.33 -13.41 -0.39
CA VAL A 245 -19.77 -14.12 -1.57
C VAL A 245 -18.57 -14.34 -2.49
N ALA A 246 -18.34 -15.59 -2.89
CA ALA A 246 -17.39 -15.90 -3.95
C ALA A 246 -17.98 -15.53 -5.31
N VAL A 247 -17.44 -14.49 -5.93
CA VAL A 247 -17.78 -14.08 -7.30
C VAL A 247 -16.84 -14.78 -8.25
N LYS A 248 -17.39 -15.64 -9.12
CA LYS A 248 -16.61 -16.37 -10.13
C LYS A 248 -16.32 -15.46 -11.33
N LEU A 249 -15.06 -15.42 -11.75
CA LEU A 249 -14.58 -14.57 -12.82
C LEU A 249 -14.57 -15.35 -14.13
N GLN A 250 -15.13 -14.77 -15.19
CA GLN A 250 -14.92 -15.23 -16.57
C GLN A 250 -14.13 -14.16 -17.28
N ILE A 251 -12.86 -14.44 -17.60
CA ILE A 251 -11.94 -13.44 -18.15
C ILE A 251 -11.51 -13.91 -19.53
N ARG A 252 -11.92 -13.14 -20.54
CA ARG A 252 -11.66 -13.42 -21.95
C ARG A 252 -10.85 -12.28 -22.56
N ASP A 253 -9.87 -12.62 -23.37
CA ASP A 253 -9.14 -11.65 -24.18
C ASP A 253 -9.91 -11.28 -25.47
N GLU A 254 -9.27 -10.50 -26.34
CA GLU A 254 -9.81 -10.07 -27.63
C GLU A 254 -10.14 -11.22 -28.60
N ASN A 255 -9.55 -12.40 -28.40
CA ASN A 255 -9.77 -13.60 -29.20
C ASN A 255 -10.76 -14.58 -28.55
N GLU A 256 -11.38 -14.17 -27.43
CA GLU A 256 -12.22 -15.00 -26.57
C GLU A 256 -11.48 -16.16 -25.88
N ASP A 257 -10.14 -16.10 -25.79
CA ASP A 257 -9.33 -17.07 -25.05
C ASP A 257 -9.33 -16.76 -23.54
N PRO A 258 -9.24 -17.78 -22.65
CA PRO A 258 -9.04 -17.58 -21.22
C PRO A 258 -7.80 -16.73 -20.93
N SER A 259 -7.97 -15.66 -20.14
CA SER A 259 -6.89 -14.70 -19.89
C SER A 259 -6.76 -14.31 -18.43
N LEU A 260 -5.81 -13.43 -18.14
CA LEU A 260 -5.53 -12.87 -16.82
C LEU A 260 -5.61 -11.35 -16.91
N ALA A 261 -6.37 -10.74 -16.00
CA ALA A 261 -6.65 -9.31 -16.01
C ALA A 261 -6.21 -8.63 -14.71
N ARG A 262 -5.83 -7.36 -14.85
CA ARG A 262 -5.84 -6.40 -13.74
C ARG A 262 -7.28 -6.01 -13.44
N LEU A 263 -7.68 -6.10 -12.18
CA LEU A 263 -9.00 -5.67 -11.69
C LEU A 263 -8.83 -4.65 -10.54
N ILE A 264 -9.52 -3.53 -10.62
CA ILE A 264 -9.75 -2.62 -9.48
C ILE A 264 -11.24 -2.69 -9.17
N ILE A 265 -11.57 -3.04 -7.93
CA ILE A 265 -12.94 -3.21 -7.46
C ILE A 265 -13.18 -2.20 -6.36
N THR A 266 -14.14 -1.30 -6.56
CA THR A 266 -14.51 -0.30 -5.56
C THR A 266 -16.00 -0.32 -5.28
N ASP A 267 -16.41 -0.09 -4.04
CA ASP A 267 -17.83 0.13 -3.74
C ASP A 267 -18.25 1.59 -4.02
N THR A 268 -19.49 1.94 -3.68
CA THR A 268 -20.05 3.28 -3.84
C THR A 268 -19.37 4.36 -2.99
N GLN A 269 -18.53 3.98 -2.02
CA GLN A 269 -17.76 4.88 -1.17
C GLN A 269 -16.30 5.00 -1.63
N GLY A 270 -15.93 4.33 -2.73
CA GLY A 270 -14.56 4.31 -3.25
C GLY A 270 -13.62 3.38 -2.48
N ARG A 271 -14.13 2.53 -1.58
CA ARG A 271 -13.31 1.57 -0.82
C ARG A 271 -12.87 0.44 -1.75
N VAL A 272 -11.59 0.07 -1.69
CA VAL A 272 -11.00 -0.95 -2.56
C VAL A 272 -11.20 -2.36 -2.00
N TYR A 273 -11.54 -3.30 -2.87
CA TYR A 273 -11.78 -4.71 -2.53
C TYR A 273 -10.87 -5.67 -3.31
N PRO A 274 -10.39 -6.76 -2.67
CA PRO A 274 -10.38 -7.01 -1.21
C PRO A 274 -9.67 -5.89 -0.43
N SER A 275 -9.92 -5.70 0.86
CA SER A 275 -9.24 -4.62 1.63
C SER A 275 -7.72 -4.73 1.52
N GLN A 276 -7.05 -3.60 1.29
CA GLN A 276 -5.60 -3.53 1.14
C GLN A 276 -4.83 -3.73 2.46
N ILE A 277 -5.47 -3.50 3.61
CA ILE A 277 -4.80 -3.47 4.92
C ILE A 277 -4.24 -4.83 5.34
N LYS A 278 -4.80 -5.91 4.78
CA LYS A 278 -4.46 -7.30 5.15
C LYS A 278 -4.00 -8.13 3.96
N ARG A 279 -3.63 -7.47 2.87
CA ARG A 279 -3.24 -8.08 1.61
C ARG A 279 -1.79 -8.57 1.69
N LEU A 280 -1.61 -9.86 1.40
CA LEU A 280 -0.31 -10.50 1.16
C LEU A 280 -0.33 -11.10 -0.24
N ALA A 281 0.83 -11.54 -0.73
CA ALA A 281 0.90 -12.21 -2.02
C ALA A 281 -0.19 -13.29 -2.18
N PRO A 282 -0.88 -13.33 -3.34
CA PRO A 282 -0.55 -12.61 -4.58
C PRO A 282 -1.12 -11.17 -4.67
N ASP A 283 -1.95 -10.74 -3.71
CA ASP A 283 -2.56 -9.42 -3.70
C ASP A 283 -1.74 -8.47 -2.83
N LEU A 284 -0.97 -7.56 -3.42
CA LEU A 284 -0.04 -6.73 -2.66
C LEU A 284 -0.76 -5.57 -1.97
N PHE A 285 -0.44 -5.31 -0.70
CA PHE A 285 -1.13 -4.30 0.13
C PHE A 285 -1.06 -2.89 -0.44
N PHE A 286 0.03 -2.53 -1.12
CA PHE A 286 0.22 -1.19 -1.70
C PHE A 286 -0.47 -1.01 -3.06
N GLN A 287 -0.98 -2.09 -3.66
CA GLN A 287 -1.64 -2.05 -4.95
C GLN A 287 -3.17 -1.95 -4.77
N PRO A 288 -3.84 -0.94 -5.37
CA PRO A 288 -5.31 -0.93 -5.38
C PRO A 288 -5.86 -2.10 -6.21
N GLN A 289 -5.21 -2.41 -7.32
CA GLN A 289 -5.58 -3.51 -8.19
C GLN A 289 -5.23 -4.88 -7.59
N ILE A 290 -5.95 -5.89 -8.05
CA ILE A 290 -5.58 -7.31 -7.94
C ILE A 290 -5.46 -7.90 -9.35
N TYR A 291 -4.86 -9.08 -9.44
CA TYR A 291 -4.73 -9.81 -10.70
C TYR A 291 -5.42 -11.14 -10.60
N ARG A 292 -6.28 -11.45 -11.57
CA ARG A 292 -7.04 -12.69 -11.58
C ARG A 292 -7.07 -13.31 -12.96
N ALA A 293 -6.98 -14.63 -13.01
CA ALA A 293 -7.15 -15.44 -14.20
C ALA A 293 -8.61 -15.89 -14.38
N ASP A 294 -8.96 -16.29 -15.60
CA ASP A 294 -10.24 -16.94 -15.90
C ASP A 294 -10.53 -18.10 -14.94
N GLY A 295 -11.77 -18.18 -14.45
CA GLY A 295 -12.21 -19.22 -13.54
C GLY A 295 -11.88 -18.99 -12.05
N GLU A 296 -11.00 -18.03 -11.73
CA GLU A 296 -10.72 -17.66 -10.34
C GLU A 296 -11.89 -16.91 -9.69
N THR A 297 -11.79 -16.67 -8.39
CA THR A 297 -12.83 -15.97 -7.62
C THR A 297 -12.28 -14.76 -6.87
N VAL A 298 -13.16 -13.80 -6.61
CA VAL A 298 -12.95 -12.74 -5.62
C VAL A 298 -14.04 -12.80 -4.56
N LEU A 299 -13.67 -12.63 -3.29
CA LEU A 299 -14.62 -12.58 -2.18
C LEU A 299 -15.13 -11.15 -2.01
N LEU A 300 -16.42 -10.94 -2.22
CA LEU A 300 -17.09 -9.65 -2.07
C LEU A 300 -18.30 -9.79 -1.13
N PRO A 301 -18.52 -8.84 -0.21
CA PRO A 301 -19.83 -8.69 0.43
C PRO A 301 -20.96 -8.56 -0.58
N ALA A 302 -22.20 -8.81 -0.14
CA ALA A 302 -23.35 -8.39 -0.92
C ALA A 302 -23.38 -6.86 -1.02
N GLY A 303 -23.55 -6.32 -2.22
CA GLY A 303 -23.42 -4.89 -2.46
C GLY A 303 -23.30 -4.52 -3.94
N GLU A 304 -23.11 -3.23 -4.18
CA GLU A 304 -22.89 -2.65 -5.51
C GLU A 304 -21.42 -2.23 -5.65
N TYR A 305 -20.80 -2.62 -6.76
CA TYR A 305 -19.40 -2.38 -7.05
C TYR A 305 -19.20 -1.77 -8.43
N GLU A 306 -18.22 -0.90 -8.55
CA GLU A 306 -17.60 -0.52 -9.82
C GLU A 306 -16.33 -1.36 -10.02
N ILE A 307 -16.24 -1.99 -11.19
CA ILE A 307 -15.09 -2.79 -11.60
C ILE A 307 -14.40 -2.08 -12.75
N SER A 308 -13.10 -1.83 -12.61
CA SER A 308 -12.22 -1.40 -13.68
C SER A 308 -11.29 -2.55 -14.06
N SER A 309 -11.25 -2.91 -15.35
CA SER A 309 -10.46 -4.03 -15.86
C SER A 309 -9.60 -3.64 -17.06
N SER A 310 -8.37 -4.17 -17.13
CA SER A 310 -7.40 -3.94 -18.23
C SER A 310 -6.27 -4.99 -18.14
N ARG A 311 -5.37 -5.01 -19.13
CA ARG A 311 -4.20 -5.89 -19.19
C ARG A 311 -2.97 -5.14 -19.76
N GLY A 312 -2.62 -4.00 -19.16
CA GLY A 312 -1.54 -3.14 -19.64
C GLY A 312 -2.00 -1.99 -20.55
N PRO A 313 -1.08 -1.12 -20.98
CA PRO A 313 -1.36 0.04 -21.83
C PRO A 313 -1.89 -0.30 -23.22
N GLU A 314 -1.63 -1.51 -23.73
CA GLU A 314 -2.13 -2.03 -25.02
C GLU A 314 -3.63 -2.38 -24.98
N TYR A 315 -4.21 -2.37 -23.78
CA TYR A 315 -5.61 -2.70 -23.52
C TYR A 315 -6.38 -1.50 -22.97
N GLN A 316 -7.57 -1.26 -23.53
CA GLN A 316 -8.47 -0.23 -23.03
C GLN A 316 -8.94 -0.54 -21.61
N VAL A 317 -8.96 0.47 -20.75
CA VAL A 317 -9.60 0.36 -19.42
C VAL A 317 -11.10 0.29 -19.59
N GLN A 318 -11.69 -0.88 -19.27
CA GLN A 318 -13.13 -1.08 -19.26
C GLN A 318 -13.66 -0.83 -17.85
N ARG A 319 -14.85 -0.23 -17.73
CA ARG A 319 -15.56 -0.08 -16.45
C ARG A 319 -16.94 -0.72 -16.54
N GLN A 320 -17.33 -1.46 -15.51
CA GLN A 320 -18.66 -2.07 -15.40
C GLN A 320 -19.15 -2.07 -13.95
N ARG A 321 -20.47 -2.17 -13.77
CA ARG A 321 -21.09 -2.29 -12.45
C ARG A 321 -21.40 -3.76 -12.15
N LEU A 322 -21.15 -4.18 -10.93
CA LEU A 322 -21.46 -5.51 -10.42
C LEU A 322 -22.33 -5.39 -9.18
N ARG A 323 -23.51 -6.01 -9.21
CA ARG A 323 -24.34 -6.23 -8.04
C ARG A 323 -24.11 -7.64 -7.52
N VAL A 324 -23.61 -7.76 -6.30
CA VAL A 324 -23.41 -9.04 -5.60
C VAL A 324 -24.61 -9.30 -4.69
N GLU A 325 -25.31 -10.40 -4.93
CA GLU A 325 -26.43 -10.84 -4.09
C GLU A 325 -26.01 -11.89 -3.05
N PRO A 326 -26.66 -11.95 -1.87
CA PRO A 326 -26.44 -13.04 -0.92
C PRO A 326 -26.68 -14.40 -1.56
N VAL A 327 -25.82 -15.38 -1.26
CA VAL A 327 -25.91 -16.73 -1.85
C VAL A 327 -27.22 -17.40 -1.43
N LYS A 328 -28.11 -17.64 -2.40
CA LYS A 328 -29.28 -18.52 -2.26
C LYS A 328 -28.98 -19.88 -2.91
N LYS A 329 -29.64 -20.93 -2.44
CA LYS A 329 -29.43 -22.30 -2.94
C LYS A 329 -29.59 -22.35 -4.48
N GLY A 330 -28.51 -22.67 -5.19
CA GLY A 330 -28.48 -22.79 -6.66
C GLY A 330 -28.15 -21.52 -7.45
N GLN A 331 -27.93 -20.37 -6.80
CA GLN A 331 -27.47 -19.14 -7.47
C GLN A 331 -25.97 -18.94 -7.28
N GLN A 332 -25.28 -18.50 -8.34
CA GLN A 332 -23.88 -18.09 -8.31
C GLN A 332 -23.77 -16.64 -8.80
N ASN A 333 -22.95 -15.85 -8.10
CA ASN A 333 -22.57 -14.53 -8.58
C ASN A 333 -21.36 -14.70 -9.51
N GLY A 334 -21.39 -14.04 -10.66
CA GLY A 334 -20.33 -14.08 -11.66
C GLY A 334 -20.02 -12.69 -12.18
N LEU A 335 -18.80 -12.52 -12.68
CA LEU A 335 -18.35 -11.32 -13.36
C LEU A 335 -17.68 -11.71 -14.67
N ASP A 336 -18.26 -11.26 -15.77
CA ASP A 336 -17.69 -11.44 -17.11
C ASP A 336 -16.81 -10.22 -17.45
N VAL A 337 -15.55 -10.47 -17.75
CA VAL A 337 -14.56 -9.46 -18.13
C VAL A 337 -14.10 -9.76 -19.55
N LYS A 338 -14.44 -8.86 -20.47
CA LYS A 338 -13.94 -8.88 -21.85
C LYS A 338 -12.87 -7.83 -22.03
N LEU A 339 -11.62 -8.25 -22.16
CA LEU A 339 -10.52 -7.35 -22.42
C LEU A 339 -10.60 -6.86 -23.87
N ARG A 340 -10.23 -5.59 -24.08
CA ARG A 340 -10.22 -4.96 -25.42
C ARG A 340 -8.84 -4.42 -25.72
N ARG A 341 -8.06 -5.20 -26.46
CA ARG A 341 -6.78 -4.73 -27.01
C ARG A 341 -7.05 -3.72 -28.12
N TRP A 342 -6.33 -2.60 -28.12
CA TRP A 342 -6.44 -1.58 -29.17
C TRP A 342 -5.22 -1.54 -30.10
N ILE A 343 -4.11 -2.15 -29.68
CA ILE A 343 -2.91 -2.35 -30.49
C ILE A 343 -2.21 -3.64 -30.03
N ASP A 344 -1.72 -4.45 -30.96
CA ASP A 344 -0.79 -5.54 -30.65
C ASP A 344 0.58 -5.27 -31.29
N PRO A 345 1.58 -4.82 -30.51
CA PRO A 345 2.95 -4.65 -31.01
C PRO A 345 3.56 -5.94 -31.57
N ASN A 346 3.11 -7.12 -31.10
CA ASN A 346 3.62 -8.41 -31.58
C ASN A 346 3.33 -8.63 -33.07
N ASP A 347 2.22 -8.08 -33.60
CA ASP A 347 1.88 -8.16 -35.03
C ASP A 347 2.90 -7.43 -35.92
N PHE A 348 3.67 -6.51 -35.32
CA PHE A 348 4.75 -5.76 -35.98
C PHE A 348 6.14 -6.33 -35.65
N GLY A 349 6.20 -7.46 -34.94
CA GLY A 349 7.40 -8.14 -34.49
C GLY A 349 8.03 -7.59 -33.22
N TYR A 350 7.35 -6.67 -32.52
CA TYR A 350 7.85 -5.98 -31.34
C TYR A 350 7.28 -6.58 -30.05
N PHE A 351 8.15 -7.04 -29.16
CA PHE A 351 7.77 -7.72 -27.92
C PHE A 351 8.13 -6.87 -26.70
N SER A 352 7.12 -6.55 -25.91
CA SER A 352 7.23 -5.71 -24.71
C SER A 352 8.03 -6.39 -23.59
N GLY A 353 8.71 -5.60 -22.79
CA GLY A 353 9.26 -6.06 -21.53
C GLY A 353 9.53 -4.95 -20.54
N ASP A 354 9.66 -5.40 -19.30
CA ASP A 354 10.13 -4.61 -18.17
C ASP A 354 11.27 -5.40 -17.54
N HIS A 355 12.50 -4.92 -17.77
CA HIS A 355 13.69 -5.64 -17.36
C HIS A 355 14.17 -5.27 -15.95
N HIS A 356 13.44 -4.41 -15.23
CA HIS A 356 13.81 -3.96 -13.90
C HIS A 356 12.60 -4.00 -12.97
N ILE A 357 12.36 -5.19 -12.41
CA ILE A 357 11.37 -5.41 -11.36
C ILE A 357 12.01 -6.24 -10.25
N HIS A 358 11.47 -6.18 -9.04
CA HIS A 358 12.02 -6.87 -7.88
C HIS A 358 10.98 -7.79 -7.25
N GLY A 359 11.46 -8.90 -6.67
CA GLY A 359 10.65 -9.80 -5.84
C GLY A 359 10.71 -9.45 -4.34
N ALA A 360 11.58 -8.54 -3.91
CA ALA A 360 11.77 -8.19 -2.50
C ALA A 360 12.28 -6.76 -2.32
N GLY A 361 12.22 -6.26 -1.08
CA GLY A 361 12.64 -4.91 -0.72
C GLY A 361 11.65 -3.80 -1.13
N CYS A 362 11.96 -2.56 -0.74
CA CYS A 362 11.13 -1.37 -0.98
C CYS A 362 9.71 -1.49 -0.42
N SER A 363 8.71 -1.76 -1.26
CA SER A 363 7.33 -2.00 -0.83
C SER A 363 6.99 -3.48 -0.66
N HIS A 364 7.85 -4.39 -1.09
CA HIS A 364 7.70 -5.80 -0.73
C HIS A 364 8.02 -5.99 0.74
N TYR A 365 7.15 -6.73 1.41
CA TYR A 365 7.33 -7.09 2.79
C TYR A 365 8.48 -8.11 2.91
N THR A 366 9.44 -7.85 3.80
CA THR A 366 10.49 -8.82 4.15
C THR A 366 9.97 -9.85 5.15
N SER A 367 8.99 -9.47 5.96
CA SER A 367 8.27 -10.37 6.86
C SER A 367 6.81 -10.49 6.43
N PRO A 368 6.27 -11.72 6.27
CA PRO A 368 6.82 -12.99 6.78
C PRO A 368 7.66 -13.84 5.80
N THR A 369 7.83 -13.49 4.51
CA THR A 369 8.37 -14.43 3.49
C THR A 369 9.61 -13.98 2.71
N GLU A 370 10.36 -12.96 3.16
CA GLU A 370 11.54 -12.43 2.44
C GLU A 370 11.22 -12.01 0.99
N GLY A 371 10.09 -11.32 0.81
CA GLY A 371 9.56 -10.91 -0.49
C GLY A 371 8.43 -11.82 -1.01
N VAL A 372 8.21 -11.77 -2.32
CA VAL A 372 7.19 -12.53 -3.06
C VAL A 372 7.83 -13.62 -3.91
N THR A 373 7.04 -14.60 -4.34
CA THR A 373 7.54 -15.74 -5.12
C THR A 373 7.53 -15.45 -6.64
N PRO A 374 8.22 -16.26 -7.45
CA PRO A 374 8.14 -16.14 -8.91
C PRO A 374 6.72 -16.27 -9.47
N ALA A 375 5.85 -17.08 -8.84
CA ALA A 375 4.46 -17.21 -9.27
C ALA A 375 3.66 -15.92 -9.05
N ASP A 376 3.94 -15.19 -7.96
CA ASP A 376 3.33 -13.90 -7.67
C ASP A 376 3.78 -12.83 -8.67
N MET A 377 5.08 -12.79 -8.99
CA MET A 377 5.62 -11.88 -10.01
C MET A 377 5.13 -12.20 -11.41
N PHE A 378 5.03 -13.48 -11.78
CA PHE A 378 4.49 -13.88 -13.08
C PHE A 378 3.05 -13.39 -13.27
N ARG A 379 2.24 -13.47 -12.21
CA ARG A 379 0.87 -12.95 -12.24
C ARG A 379 0.82 -11.45 -12.52
N GLN A 380 1.75 -10.67 -11.96
CA GLN A 380 1.88 -9.24 -12.25
C GLN A 380 2.27 -9.00 -13.71
N VAL A 381 3.31 -9.70 -14.19
CA VAL A 381 3.84 -9.58 -15.56
C VAL A 381 2.78 -9.95 -16.60
N LYS A 382 2.13 -11.10 -16.43
CA LYS A 382 1.06 -11.57 -17.32
C LYS A 382 -0.17 -10.68 -17.26
N GLY A 383 -0.52 -10.18 -16.08
CA GLY A 383 -1.69 -9.34 -15.84
C GLY A 383 -1.56 -7.92 -16.33
N GLU A 384 -0.32 -7.44 -16.49
CA GLU A 384 -0.01 -6.22 -17.21
C GLU A 384 0.30 -6.47 -18.69
N GLY A 385 0.18 -7.70 -19.19
CA GLY A 385 0.31 -7.99 -20.62
C GLY A 385 1.74 -7.88 -21.16
N LEU A 386 2.76 -8.00 -20.31
CA LEU A 386 4.16 -7.99 -20.74
C LEU A 386 4.55 -9.30 -21.44
N ASN A 387 5.47 -9.23 -22.41
CA ASN A 387 6.09 -10.42 -23.00
C ASN A 387 7.31 -10.88 -22.22
N VAL A 388 8.06 -9.96 -21.60
CA VAL A 388 9.22 -10.28 -20.76
C VAL A 388 9.15 -9.50 -19.46
N GLY A 389 9.18 -10.19 -18.32
CA GLY A 389 9.49 -9.60 -17.02
C GLY A 389 10.83 -10.12 -16.52
N CYS A 390 11.73 -9.22 -16.15
CA CYS A 390 13.00 -9.60 -15.54
C CYS A 390 13.06 -9.18 -14.08
N VAL A 391 13.02 -10.16 -13.18
CA VAL A 391 13.20 -9.93 -11.75
C VAL A 391 14.69 -9.78 -11.46
N LEU A 392 15.13 -8.56 -11.18
CA LEU A 392 16.49 -8.31 -10.76
C LEU A 392 16.61 -8.56 -9.26
N THR A 393 17.36 -9.60 -8.90
CA THR A 393 17.72 -9.83 -7.50
C THR A 393 18.69 -8.75 -7.08
N TRP A 394 18.57 -8.23 -5.86
CA TRP A 394 19.36 -7.10 -5.38
C TRP A 394 19.57 -7.19 -3.86
N GLY A 395 20.24 -6.22 -3.24
CA GLY A 395 20.73 -6.31 -1.86
C GLY A 395 19.72 -6.77 -0.79
N PRO A 396 18.49 -6.23 -0.73
CA PRO A 396 17.41 -6.70 0.14
C PRO A 396 16.96 -8.11 -0.20
N CYS A 397 16.94 -8.99 0.80
CA CYS A 397 16.58 -10.41 0.68
C CYS A 397 17.40 -11.17 -0.39
N PHE A 398 18.57 -10.65 -0.81
CA PHE A 398 19.44 -11.26 -1.83
C PHE A 398 19.64 -12.76 -1.58
N ASP A 399 20.05 -13.11 -0.36
CA ASP A 399 20.40 -14.48 0.01
C ASP A 399 19.22 -15.45 -0.16
N PHE A 400 18.00 -14.97 0.04
CA PHE A 400 16.77 -15.76 -0.18
C PHE A 400 16.36 -15.75 -1.66
N GLN A 401 16.16 -14.57 -2.26
CA GLN A 401 15.59 -14.45 -3.61
C GLN A 401 16.48 -15.04 -4.70
N ARG A 402 17.81 -15.05 -4.51
CA ARG A 402 18.75 -15.62 -5.48
C ARG A 402 18.53 -17.10 -5.78
N GLN A 403 17.82 -17.83 -4.91
CA GLN A 403 17.47 -19.24 -5.15
C GLN A 403 16.57 -19.44 -6.38
N TYR A 404 15.87 -18.39 -6.82
CA TYR A 404 14.99 -18.42 -8.00
C TYR A 404 15.72 -18.16 -9.32
N PHE A 405 17.03 -17.88 -9.28
CA PHE A 405 17.80 -17.67 -10.49
C PHE A 405 17.91 -18.93 -11.36
N SER A 406 17.84 -18.73 -12.67
CA SER A 406 18.09 -19.74 -13.69
C SER A 406 18.79 -19.08 -14.88
N PRO A 407 19.72 -19.77 -15.58
CA PRO A 407 20.34 -19.25 -16.81
C PRO A 407 19.35 -19.09 -17.96
N VAL A 408 18.14 -19.64 -17.84
CA VAL A 408 17.04 -19.54 -18.80
C VAL A 408 15.78 -19.00 -18.12
N ALA A 409 14.77 -18.61 -18.91
CA ALA A 409 13.46 -18.24 -18.37
C ALA A 409 12.87 -19.38 -17.51
N LEU A 410 12.14 -19.02 -16.46
CA LEU A 410 11.60 -19.97 -15.50
C LEU A 410 10.57 -20.91 -16.14
N GLU A 411 10.43 -22.11 -15.60
CA GLU A 411 9.51 -23.14 -16.11
C GLU A 411 8.04 -22.70 -16.14
N LEU A 412 7.64 -21.83 -15.20
CA LEU A 412 6.29 -21.23 -15.16
C LEU A 412 5.99 -20.29 -16.34
N SER A 413 7.01 -19.95 -17.14
CA SER A 413 6.86 -19.06 -18.28
C SER A 413 6.02 -19.69 -19.39
N GLU A 414 5.33 -18.85 -20.15
CA GLU A 414 4.52 -19.24 -21.29
C GLU A 414 5.20 -18.81 -22.60
N PRO A 415 4.81 -19.35 -23.77
CA PRO A 415 5.49 -19.06 -25.03
C PRO A 415 5.67 -17.56 -25.33
N GLN A 416 4.70 -16.72 -24.98
CA GLN A 416 4.73 -15.28 -25.25
C GLN A 416 4.87 -14.40 -23.99
N THR A 417 5.00 -15.00 -22.81
CA THR A 417 5.19 -14.28 -21.54
C THR A 417 6.23 -15.00 -20.71
N LEU A 418 7.41 -14.40 -20.60
CA LEU A 418 8.56 -14.94 -19.90
C LEU A 418 8.75 -14.24 -18.55
N LEU A 419 9.14 -15.02 -17.55
CA LEU A 419 9.73 -14.50 -16.32
C LEU A 419 11.14 -15.06 -16.19
N LYS A 420 12.12 -14.19 -16.03
CA LYS A 420 13.49 -14.59 -15.71
C LYS A 420 14.00 -13.80 -14.52
N TYR A 421 14.84 -14.44 -13.71
CA TYR A 421 15.61 -13.76 -12.68
C TYR A 421 17.02 -13.46 -13.21
N ASP A 422 17.47 -12.24 -13.00
CA ASP A 422 18.82 -11.75 -13.24
C ASP A 422 19.24 -10.89 -12.04
N LEU A 423 20.17 -9.94 -12.20
CA LEU A 423 20.81 -9.23 -11.10
C LEU A 423 20.83 -7.72 -11.31
N GLU A 424 20.46 -6.98 -10.27
CA GLU A 424 20.76 -5.55 -10.13
C GLU A 424 21.86 -5.41 -9.08
N ILE A 425 22.89 -4.67 -9.43
CA ILE A 425 23.99 -4.37 -8.52
C ILE A 425 23.64 -3.12 -7.71
N SER A 426 22.79 -3.33 -6.70
CA SER A 426 22.35 -2.35 -5.72
C SER A 426 22.48 -2.94 -4.31
N GLY A 427 23.17 -2.23 -3.42
CA GLY A 427 23.53 -2.75 -2.08
C GLY A 427 24.73 -3.72 -2.07
N PHE A 428 25.54 -3.71 -3.13
CA PHE A 428 26.81 -4.44 -3.27
C PHE A 428 27.99 -3.45 -3.25
N GLY A 429 29.23 -3.96 -3.29
CA GLY A 429 30.46 -3.15 -3.24
C GLY A 429 30.52 -2.02 -4.27
N SER A 430 30.03 -2.23 -5.49
CA SER A 430 30.11 -1.25 -6.58
C SER A 430 28.96 -0.26 -6.64
N ALA A 431 27.93 -0.43 -5.80
CA ALA A 431 26.72 0.39 -5.83
C ALA A 431 27.03 1.89 -5.58
N ALA A 432 28.14 2.21 -4.90
CA ALA A 432 28.58 3.59 -4.71
C ALA A 432 28.84 4.36 -6.02
N MET A 433 29.17 3.63 -7.10
CA MET A 433 29.44 4.19 -8.44
C MET A 433 28.20 4.12 -9.36
N GLY A 434 27.02 3.88 -8.78
CA GLY A 434 25.75 3.72 -9.46
C GLY A 434 25.28 2.28 -9.44
N HIS A 435 23.96 2.10 -9.58
CA HIS A 435 23.40 0.78 -9.75
C HIS A 435 23.51 0.36 -11.22
N VAL A 436 23.53 -0.95 -11.48
CA VAL A 436 23.57 -1.49 -12.85
C VAL A 436 22.69 -2.72 -12.99
N CYS A 437 21.99 -2.82 -14.11
CA CYS A 437 21.24 -4.00 -14.53
C CYS A 437 22.16 -4.94 -15.31
N LEU A 438 22.20 -6.21 -14.91
CA LEU A 438 22.94 -7.27 -15.61
C LEU A 438 21.95 -8.30 -16.14
N LEU A 439 21.67 -8.27 -17.44
CA LEU A 439 20.66 -9.12 -18.08
C LEU A 439 21.29 -10.33 -18.76
N ASN A 440 20.54 -11.43 -18.84
CA ASN A 440 20.92 -12.66 -19.52
C ASN A 440 22.19 -13.31 -18.93
N LEU A 441 22.30 -13.32 -17.60
CA LEU A 441 23.36 -14.01 -16.89
C LEU A 441 23.17 -15.53 -16.98
N LYS A 442 24.28 -16.25 -17.05
CA LYS A 442 24.37 -17.71 -16.94
C LYS A 442 24.72 -18.15 -15.52
N ASP A 443 25.50 -17.33 -14.82
CA ASP A 443 25.82 -17.45 -13.41
C ASP A 443 25.72 -16.05 -12.76
N GLN A 444 24.99 -15.97 -11.65
CA GLN A 444 24.82 -14.76 -10.85
C GLN A 444 25.86 -14.64 -9.72
N THR A 445 26.77 -15.62 -9.57
CA THR A 445 27.80 -15.62 -8.53
C THR A 445 29.07 -14.95 -9.05
N TYR A 446 29.31 -13.71 -8.64
CA TYR A 446 30.54 -13.02 -9.02
C TYR A 446 31.79 -13.75 -8.50
N PRO A 447 32.87 -13.87 -9.28
CA PRO A 447 34.09 -14.57 -8.86
C PRO A 447 34.63 -14.08 -7.50
N GLY A 448 34.86 -15.02 -6.59
CA GLY A 448 35.37 -14.72 -5.24
C GLY A 448 34.32 -14.22 -4.23
N SER A 449 33.08 -13.96 -4.67
CA SER A 449 32.00 -13.50 -3.76
C SER A 449 31.45 -14.57 -2.83
N LYS A 450 31.78 -15.86 -3.09
CA LYS A 450 31.18 -17.01 -2.41
C LYS A 450 29.64 -17.01 -2.45
N GLY A 451 29.05 -16.26 -3.38
CA GLY A 451 27.61 -16.07 -3.47
C GLY A 451 27.01 -15.17 -2.38
N THR A 452 27.80 -14.38 -1.66
CA THR A 452 27.26 -13.37 -0.73
C THR A 452 27.23 -12.01 -1.41
N LYS A 453 26.39 -11.08 -0.91
CA LYS A 453 26.38 -9.69 -1.37
C LYS A 453 27.56 -8.84 -0.85
N THR A 454 28.30 -9.34 0.14
CA THR A 454 29.34 -8.57 0.86
C THR A 454 30.76 -8.93 0.49
N ASP A 455 31.02 -10.17 0.08
CA ASP A 455 32.38 -10.64 -0.11
C ASP A 455 32.88 -10.27 -1.51
N ASN A 456 34.06 -9.66 -1.60
CA ASN A 456 34.87 -9.51 -2.81
C ASN A 456 34.18 -8.96 -4.08
N TRP A 457 33.09 -8.20 -3.92
CA TRP A 457 32.53 -7.42 -5.02
C TRP A 457 33.45 -6.22 -5.33
N PRO A 458 33.65 -5.86 -6.61
CA PRO A 458 34.39 -4.67 -7.00
C PRO A 458 33.78 -3.40 -6.38
N SER A 459 34.58 -2.35 -6.21
CA SER A 459 34.10 -1.05 -5.70
C SER A 459 33.58 -0.09 -6.77
N TRP A 460 33.67 -0.46 -8.04
CA TRP A 460 33.12 0.27 -9.19
C TRP A 460 32.49 -0.70 -10.20
N THR A 461 31.69 -0.18 -11.11
CA THR A 461 30.76 -0.94 -11.95
C THR A 461 31.42 -1.63 -13.15
N VAL A 462 32.45 -1.05 -13.77
CA VAL A 462 33.06 -1.56 -15.03
C VAL A 462 33.47 -3.06 -14.97
N PRO A 463 34.14 -3.58 -13.93
CA PRO A 463 34.51 -5.00 -13.86
C PRO A 463 33.28 -5.91 -13.78
N VAL A 464 32.23 -5.46 -13.10
CA VAL A 464 30.98 -6.20 -12.97
C VAL A 464 30.22 -6.23 -14.29
N LEU A 465 30.18 -5.09 -15.00
CA LEU A 465 29.61 -5.00 -16.34
C LEU A 465 30.36 -5.91 -17.32
N ARG A 466 31.70 -5.88 -17.32
CA ARG A 466 32.55 -6.75 -18.15
C ARG A 466 32.29 -8.23 -17.88
N TRP A 467 32.19 -8.61 -16.61
CA TRP A 467 31.83 -9.99 -16.20
C TRP A 467 30.48 -10.43 -16.77
N CYS A 468 29.48 -9.55 -16.82
CA CYS A 468 28.21 -9.84 -17.48
C CYS A 468 28.40 -10.04 -19.00
N LYS A 469 29.17 -9.16 -19.67
CA LYS A 469 29.48 -9.28 -21.10
C LYS A 469 30.19 -10.58 -21.46
N GLU A 470 31.12 -11.05 -20.62
CA GLU A 470 31.84 -12.32 -20.79
C GLU A 470 30.90 -13.54 -20.83
N GLN A 471 29.73 -13.44 -20.19
CA GLN A 471 28.70 -14.49 -20.23
C GLN A 471 27.80 -14.40 -21.47
N GLY A 472 27.92 -13.35 -22.27
CA GLY A 472 26.99 -13.00 -23.36
C GLY A 472 25.79 -12.18 -22.87
N GLY A 473 25.91 -11.52 -21.72
CA GLY A 473 24.87 -10.68 -21.13
C GLY A 473 24.79 -9.28 -21.74
N VAL A 474 23.77 -8.55 -21.30
CA VAL A 474 23.48 -7.16 -21.71
C VAL A 474 23.38 -6.28 -20.47
N THR A 475 23.98 -5.11 -20.54
CA THR A 475 24.24 -4.27 -19.37
C THR A 475 23.68 -2.87 -19.54
N GLY A 476 23.25 -2.26 -18.43
CA GLY A 476 22.84 -0.86 -18.44
C GLY A 476 22.73 -0.27 -17.05
N TYR A 477 22.50 1.04 -17.00
CA TYR A 477 22.22 1.75 -15.75
C TYR A 477 20.72 2.01 -15.63
N PRO A 478 20.09 1.61 -14.52
CA PRO A 478 18.74 2.00 -14.17
C PRO A 478 18.68 3.43 -13.61
N HIS A 479 17.45 3.97 -13.47
CA HIS A 479 17.14 5.27 -12.84
C HIS A 479 18.24 6.32 -13.11
N SER A 480 18.44 6.59 -14.39
CA SER A 480 19.63 7.20 -14.97
C SER A 480 20.07 8.51 -14.33
N ALA A 481 19.13 9.29 -13.81
CA ALA A 481 19.40 10.54 -13.12
C ALA A 481 18.34 10.87 -12.07
N LEU A 482 18.76 11.53 -10.99
CA LEU A 482 17.89 11.93 -9.87
C LEU A 482 17.74 13.44 -9.73
N GLY A 483 17.81 14.16 -10.85
CA GLY A 483 17.86 15.61 -10.88
C GLY A 483 19.27 16.18 -11.09
N VAL A 484 19.34 17.50 -11.03
CA VAL A 484 20.57 18.29 -11.02
C VAL A 484 20.86 18.68 -9.57
N ASP A 485 22.14 18.74 -9.19
CA ASP A 485 22.56 19.37 -7.93
C ASP A 485 23.01 20.79 -8.28
N GLU A 486 22.08 21.74 -8.27
CA GLU A 486 22.33 23.12 -8.72
C GLU A 486 23.36 23.84 -7.85
N VAL A 487 23.45 23.48 -6.56
CA VAL A 487 24.41 24.07 -5.63
C VAL A 487 25.83 23.61 -5.97
N ARG A 488 26.05 22.30 -6.10
CA ARG A 488 27.36 21.77 -6.49
C ARG A 488 27.69 22.11 -7.94
N GLY A 489 26.70 22.14 -8.82
CA GLY A 489 26.85 22.54 -10.21
C GLY A 489 27.31 23.98 -10.35
N ALA A 490 26.71 24.91 -9.60
CA ALA A 490 27.16 26.30 -9.56
C ALA A 490 28.58 26.41 -8.99
N GLN A 491 28.87 25.72 -7.88
CA GLN A 491 30.23 25.72 -7.33
C GLN A 491 31.27 25.14 -8.30
N TRP A 492 30.93 24.07 -9.02
CA TRP A 492 31.79 23.50 -10.05
C TRP A 492 32.03 24.49 -11.17
N THR A 493 30.97 25.17 -11.63
CA THR A 493 31.03 26.21 -12.67
C THR A 493 31.99 27.34 -12.26
N MET A 494 31.87 27.85 -11.03
CA MET A 494 32.81 28.83 -10.49
C MET A 494 34.24 28.30 -10.53
N ASN A 495 34.47 27.08 -10.01
CA ASN A 495 35.81 26.50 -9.97
C ASN A 495 36.43 26.28 -11.37
N GLN A 496 35.62 26.14 -12.42
CA GLN A 496 36.11 25.93 -13.78
C GLN A 496 36.34 27.22 -14.55
N TYR A 497 35.46 28.21 -14.39
CA TYR A 497 35.37 29.36 -15.29
C TYR A 497 35.70 30.71 -14.64
N ASP A 498 35.71 30.81 -13.31
CA ASP A 498 36.20 31.99 -12.58
C ASP A 498 37.73 31.98 -12.61
N ALA A 499 38.30 32.53 -13.69
CA ALA A 499 39.72 32.45 -13.96
C ALA A 499 40.51 33.45 -13.10
N ASN A 500 39.89 34.58 -12.75
CA ASN A 500 40.51 35.65 -11.98
C ASN A 500 40.28 35.51 -10.45
N GLN A 501 39.45 34.56 -10.03
CA GLN A 501 39.10 34.23 -8.64
C GLN A 501 38.39 35.37 -7.89
N ASP A 502 37.61 36.19 -8.58
CA ASP A 502 36.86 37.29 -7.97
C ASP A 502 35.48 36.87 -7.43
N ASN A 503 35.10 35.59 -7.60
CA ASN A 503 33.79 35.00 -7.27
C ASN A 503 32.64 35.45 -8.18
N GLU A 504 32.94 35.98 -9.35
CA GLU A 504 31.96 36.24 -10.39
C GLU A 504 32.42 35.63 -11.73
N ILE A 505 31.51 35.50 -12.68
CA ILE A 505 31.82 35.09 -14.05
C ILE A 505 31.52 36.26 -14.98
N SER A 506 32.57 36.83 -15.56
CA SER A 506 32.44 37.88 -16.57
C SER A 506 31.91 37.33 -17.90
N ALA A 507 31.44 38.21 -18.78
CA ALA A 507 31.00 37.82 -20.13
C ALA A 507 32.11 37.12 -20.94
N VAL A 508 33.38 37.47 -20.70
CA VAL A 508 34.54 36.87 -21.37
C VAL A 508 34.79 35.44 -20.87
N GLU A 509 34.72 35.23 -19.55
CA GLU A 509 34.84 33.89 -18.95
C GLU A 509 33.67 32.99 -19.35
N TYR A 510 32.50 33.59 -19.57
CA TYR A 510 31.31 32.88 -20.01
C TYR A 510 31.44 32.32 -21.45
N GLU A 511 32.07 33.03 -22.40
CA GLU A 511 32.11 32.65 -23.83
C GLU A 511 32.72 31.27 -24.11
N GLY A 512 33.60 30.77 -23.22
CA GLY A 512 34.25 29.47 -23.36
C GLY A 512 33.61 28.33 -22.56
N GLY A 513 32.53 28.60 -21.81
CA GLY A 513 31.94 27.65 -20.88
C GLY A 513 30.65 26.98 -21.35
N LEU A 514 30.32 25.86 -20.72
CA LEU A 514 29.08 25.13 -20.94
C LEU A 514 28.02 25.60 -19.94
N PHE A 515 27.24 26.60 -20.34
CA PHE A 515 26.17 27.16 -19.53
C PHE A 515 24.79 26.78 -20.07
N PRO A 516 23.77 26.62 -19.21
CA PRO A 516 22.46 26.14 -19.64
C PRO A 516 21.54 27.22 -20.26
N ALA A 517 21.84 28.51 -20.05
CA ALA A 517 21.11 29.65 -20.59
C ALA A 517 22.07 30.79 -20.87
N THR A 518 21.75 31.70 -21.81
CA THR A 518 22.66 32.78 -22.24
C THR A 518 23.08 33.69 -21.08
N PHE A 519 24.21 34.39 -21.22
CA PHE A 519 24.70 35.35 -20.22
C PHE A 519 23.59 36.33 -19.81
N VAL A 520 22.92 36.94 -20.80
CA VAL A 520 21.82 37.92 -20.58
C VAL A 520 20.61 37.30 -19.88
N GLN A 521 20.34 36.01 -20.08
CA GLN A 521 19.26 35.32 -19.38
C GLN A 521 19.61 35.00 -17.92
N THR A 522 20.90 34.79 -17.65
CA THR A 522 21.43 34.42 -16.34
C THR A 522 21.67 35.64 -15.45
N ASP A 523 22.19 36.75 -16.01
CA ASP A 523 22.40 38.05 -15.33
C ASP A 523 21.04 38.72 -15.01
N LYS A 524 20.49 38.39 -13.84
CA LYS A 524 19.18 38.90 -13.40
C LYS A 524 19.27 40.31 -12.89
N ASN A 525 20.36 40.65 -12.22
CA ASN A 525 20.57 41.96 -11.61
C ASN A 525 21.12 43.01 -12.60
N ARG A 526 21.56 42.58 -13.80
CA ARG A 526 22.12 43.39 -14.90
C ARG A 526 23.41 44.11 -14.54
N ASN A 527 24.25 43.51 -13.70
CA ASN A 527 25.54 44.06 -13.29
C ASN A 527 26.68 43.70 -14.26
N GLN A 528 26.40 42.96 -15.34
CA GLN A 528 27.39 42.47 -16.33
C GLN A 528 28.38 41.44 -15.78
N SER A 529 27.99 40.73 -14.73
CA SER A 529 28.75 39.66 -14.11
C SER A 529 27.78 38.59 -13.59
N LEU A 530 28.18 37.33 -13.48
CA LEU A 530 27.30 36.29 -12.91
C LEU A 530 27.83 35.85 -11.57
N ASP A 531 27.03 35.97 -10.53
CA ASP A 531 27.34 35.39 -9.23
C ASP A 531 26.91 33.91 -9.15
N ARG A 532 27.29 33.26 -8.05
CA ARG A 532 26.94 31.85 -7.79
C ARG A 532 25.43 31.61 -7.73
N GLU A 533 24.66 32.56 -7.20
CA GLU A 533 23.21 32.42 -7.04
C GLU A 533 22.52 32.49 -8.41
N GLU A 534 22.95 33.38 -9.30
CA GLU A 534 22.46 33.48 -10.66
C GLU A 534 22.75 32.21 -11.47
N ILE A 535 23.95 31.64 -11.34
CA ILE A 535 24.30 30.36 -11.97
C ILE A 535 23.46 29.22 -11.41
N GLN A 536 23.31 29.14 -10.08
CA GLN A 536 22.48 28.14 -9.42
C GLN A 536 21.03 28.20 -9.92
N ASN A 537 20.45 29.41 -9.98
CA ASN A 537 19.09 29.62 -10.48
C ASN A 537 18.97 29.23 -11.97
N SER A 538 19.99 29.52 -12.78
CA SER A 538 20.04 29.12 -14.19
C SER A 538 20.02 27.60 -14.36
N LEU A 539 20.80 26.87 -13.54
CA LEU A 539 20.78 25.40 -13.50
C LEU A 539 19.43 24.84 -13.06
N ALA A 540 18.81 25.42 -12.04
CA ALA A 540 17.50 24.99 -11.54
C ALA A 540 16.40 25.16 -12.60
N VAL A 541 16.39 26.29 -13.33
CA VAL A 541 15.44 26.51 -14.44
C VAL A 541 15.68 25.53 -15.58
N ALA A 542 16.95 25.27 -15.91
CA ALA A 542 17.33 24.38 -16.99
C ALA A 542 16.98 22.91 -16.71
N ALA A 543 17.03 22.49 -15.45
CA ALA A 543 16.70 21.14 -15.01
C ALA A 543 15.24 20.73 -15.30
N GLU A 544 14.37 21.68 -15.66
CA GLU A 544 12.97 21.47 -16.02
C GLU A 544 12.71 21.46 -17.54
N GLN A 545 13.75 21.63 -18.38
CA GLN A 545 13.61 21.78 -19.83
C GLN A 545 14.55 20.85 -20.60
N LEU A 546 14.19 20.52 -21.84
CA LEU A 546 15.05 19.79 -22.78
C LEU A 546 15.12 20.53 -24.12
N PRO A 547 16.28 20.52 -24.81
CA PRO A 547 17.59 20.08 -24.32
C PRO A 547 18.20 21.13 -23.38
N ASN A 548 19.12 20.72 -22.49
CA ASN A 548 19.89 21.66 -21.66
C ASN A 548 21.33 21.13 -21.41
N PHE A 549 22.20 21.95 -20.81
CA PHE A 549 23.58 21.56 -20.47
C PHE A 549 23.82 21.35 -18.96
N ALA A 550 22.76 21.41 -18.13
CA ALA A 550 22.86 21.13 -16.71
C ALA A 550 23.14 19.63 -16.49
N ILE A 551 24.34 19.32 -16.02
CA ILE A 551 24.76 17.94 -15.77
C ILE A 551 23.95 17.39 -14.59
N ALA A 552 23.41 16.18 -14.74
CA ALA A 552 22.74 15.49 -13.64
C ALA A 552 23.68 15.31 -12.45
N ALA A 553 23.16 15.20 -11.23
CA ALA A 553 23.96 15.17 -10.01
C ALA A 553 25.00 14.03 -9.92
N MET A 554 24.95 13.02 -10.81
CA MET A 554 25.82 11.84 -10.88
C MET A 554 26.20 11.31 -9.49
N SER A 555 25.19 11.10 -8.63
CA SER A 555 25.37 10.68 -7.25
C SER A 555 24.84 9.26 -7.04
N GLY A 556 25.39 8.55 -6.05
CA GLY A 556 25.47 7.08 -5.94
C GLY A 556 24.23 6.18 -6.06
N ARG A 557 23.03 6.72 -6.36
CA ARG A 557 21.93 5.91 -6.90
C ARG A 557 21.85 5.99 -8.43
N GLY A 558 22.14 7.14 -9.04
CA GLY A 558 22.10 7.30 -10.50
C GLY A 558 23.31 6.71 -11.23
N ALA A 559 23.41 6.96 -12.53
CA ALA A 559 24.39 6.36 -13.42
C ALA A 559 25.81 6.99 -13.33
N MET A 560 26.39 7.06 -12.12
CA MET A 560 27.61 7.84 -11.85
C MET A 560 28.82 7.45 -12.73
N GLU A 561 29.05 6.17 -12.97
CA GLU A 561 30.17 5.71 -13.81
C GLU A 561 29.81 5.54 -15.30
N VAL A 562 28.62 5.98 -15.74
CA VAL A 562 28.19 5.82 -17.15
C VAL A 562 29.15 6.47 -18.15
N LEU A 563 29.78 7.58 -17.77
CA LEU A 563 30.74 8.32 -18.58
C LEU A 563 32.07 7.56 -18.78
N VAL A 564 32.31 6.48 -18.03
CA VAL A 564 33.48 5.61 -18.17
C VAL A 564 33.08 4.29 -18.83
N SER A 565 31.99 3.66 -18.38
CA SER A 565 31.55 2.35 -18.85
C SER A 565 31.07 2.35 -20.31
N VAL A 566 30.54 3.48 -20.79
CA VAL A 566 30.12 3.65 -22.19
C VAL A 566 31.33 3.69 -23.13
N PRO A 567 32.37 4.55 -22.92
CA PRO A 567 33.61 4.47 -23.69
C PRO A 567 34.32 3.12 -23.63
N GLU A 568 34.31 2.46 -22.47
CA GLU A 568 34.89 1.11 -22.29
C GLU A 568 34.12 0.02 -23.06
N GLY A 569 32.95 0.33 -23.64
CA GLY A 569 32.15 -0.58 -24.44
C GLY A 569 31.45 -1.67 -23.62
N VAL A 570 31.28 -1.46 -22.30
CA VAL A 570 30.65 -2.42 -21.38
C VAL A 570 29.27 -1.99 -20.91
N CYS A 571 28.73 -0.88 -21.42
CA CYS A 571 27.37 -0.41 -21.16
C CYS A 571 26.58 -0.41 -22.48
N ASP A 572 25.52 -1.21 -22.57
CA ASP A 572 24.72 -1.34 -23.79
C ASP A 572 23.54 -0.35 -23.84
N PHE A 573 22.93 -0.04 -22.70
CA PHE A 573 21.79 0.87 -22.63
C PHE A 573 21.78 1.72 -21.36
N ILE A 574 20.94 2.75 -21.38
CA ILE A 574 20.56 3.56 -20.22
C ILE A 574 19.04 3.50 -20.07
N SER A 575 18.53 3.35 -18.86
CA SER A 575 17.08 3.22 -18.64
C SER A 575 16.40 4.58 -18.50
N ALA A 576 15.09 4.59 -18.72
CA ALA A 576 14.22 5.72 -18.46
C ALA A 576 12.83 5.24 -18.00
N MET A 577 12.00 6.21 -17.58
CA MET A 577 10.59 6.09 -17.18
C MET A 577 10.32 5.82 -15.70
N ASP A 578 11.34 5.69 -14.85
CA ASP A 578 11.18 5.48 -13.41
C ASP A 578 11.63 6.67 -12.55
N THR A 579 12.35 7.63 -13.13
CA THR A 579 12.73 8.91 -12.51
C THR A 579 12.26 10.12 -13.32
N PRO A 580 12.44 11.38 -12.86
CA PRO A 580 11.99 12.54 -13.62
C PRO A 580 12.56 12.56 -15.04
N ARG A 581 11.63 12.49 -16.02
CA ARG A 581 11.91 12.37 -17.46
C ARG A 581 12.98 13.34 -17.97
N VAL A 582 12.95 14.60 -17.55
CA VAL A 582 13.92 15.61 -18.01
C VAL A 582 15.34 15.20 -17.62
N SER A 583 15.55 14.74 -16.39
CA SER A 583 16.88 14.37 -15.90
C SER A 583 17.45 13.14 -16.63
N GLU A 584 16.63 12.11 -16.82
CA GLU A 584 17.03 10.88 -17.53
C GLU A 584 17.41 11.19 -18.98
N TRP A 585 16.54 11.91 -19.68
CA TRP A 585 16.70 12.19 -21.10
C TRP A 585 17.86 13.14 -21.35
N ASN A 586 18.08 14.10 -20.45
CA ASN A 586 19.22 15.00 -20.56
C ASN A 586 20.55 14.24 -20.45
N THR A 587 20.64 13.30 -19.51
CA THR A 587 21.82 12.43 -19.37
C THR A 587 22.08 11.61 -20.62
N TRP A 588 21.02 11.05 -21.22
CA TRP A 588 21.12 10.32 -22.48
C TRP A 588 21.55 11.23 -23.65
N TYR A 589 20.95 12.41 -23.79
CA TYR A 589 21.30 13.38 -24.83
C TYR A 589 22.74 13.89 -24.69
N HIS A 590 23.27 14.05 -23.48
CA HIS A 590 24.68 14.41 -23.28
C HIS A 590 25.61 13.33 -23.83
N LEU A 591 25.32 12.05 -23.57
CA LEU A 591 26.10 10.93 -24.13
C LEU A 591 26.03 10.90 -25.67
N LEU A 592 24.84 11.11 -26.25
CA LEU A 592 24.68 11.20 -27.71
C LEU A 592 25.45 12.38 -28.31
N ASN A 593 25.42 13.54 -27.66
CA ASN A 593 26.17 14.74 -28.09
C ASN A 593 27.68 14.53 -28.03
N CYS A 594 28.16 13.67 -27.12
CA CYS A 594 29.55 13.23 -27.07
C CYS A 594 29.90 12.17 -28.13
N GLY A 595 28.96 11.80 -29.01
CA GLY A 595 29.18 10.82 -30.08
C GLY A 595 29.04 9.36 -29.65
N PHE A 596 28.53 9.09 -28.44
CA PHE A 596 28.27 7.72 -27.98
C PHE A 596 26.82 7.34 -28.26
N PRO A 597 26.54 6.42 -29.20
CA PRO A 597 25.19 6.02 -29.55
C PRO A 597 24.66 5.01 -28.52
N LEU A 598 24.51 5.42 -27.26
CA LEU A 598 23.96 4.59 -26.19
C LEU A 598 22.45 4.41 -26.39
N LYS A 599 21.95 3.22 -26.06
CA LYS A 599 20.58 2.79 -26.36
C LYS A 599 19.70 3.20 -25.19
N LEU A 600 18.44 3.48 -25.44
CA LEU A 600 17.47 3.76 -24.39
C LEU A 600 16.64 2.51 -24.11
N SER A 601 16.38 2.23 -22.83
CA SER A 601 15.44 1.21 -22.38
C SER A 601 14.37 1.81 -21.48
N GLY A 602 13.18 1.24 -21.48
CA GLY A 602 12.10 1.59 -20.58
C GLY A 602 12.04 0.61 -19.43
N GLU A 603 11.91 1.13 -18.21
CA GLU A 603 11.85 0.31 -17.01
C GLU A 603 10.91 0.90 -15.96
N THR A 604 10.51 0.09 -14.99
CA THR A 604 9.67 0.56 -13.89
C THR A 604 10.42 0.68 -12.56
N ASP A 605 11.43 -0.17 -12.36
CA ASP A 605 12.04 -0.44 -11.05
C ASP A 605 10.95 -0.72 -10.00
N PHE A 606 10.07 -1.67 -10.32
CA PHE A 606 8.94 -2.02 -9.47
C PHE A 606 9.41 -2.84 -8.26
N PRO A 607 9.00 -2.53 -7.02
CA PRO A 607 8.14 -1.42 -6.58
C PRO A 607 8.95 -0.28 -5.93
N CYS A 608 10.21 -0.11 -6.29
CA CYS A 608 11.19 0.73 -5.60
C CYS A 608 11.14 2.20 -5.96
N MET A 609 11.24 2.56 -7.24
CA MET A 609 11.39 3.95 -7.65
C MET A 609 10.08 4.57 -8.12
N SER A 610 9.44 3.94 -9.09
CA SER A 610 8.17 4.38 -9.63
C SER A 610 7.14 3.26 -9.59
N SER A 611 5.87 3.62 -9.68
CA SER A 611 4.77 2.69 -9.92
C SER A 611 4.27 1.83 -8.73
N ARG A 612 3.00 1.43 -8.90
CA ARG A 612 2.28 0.40 -8.13
C ARG A 612 2.04 -0.86 -8.97
N ARG A 613 2.68 -1.03 -10.13
CA ARG A 613 2.54 -2.17 -11.05
C ARG A 613 3.75 -2.30 -11.97
N VAL A 614 4.05 -3.50 -12.42
CA VAL A 614 5.09 -3.73 -13.45
C VAL A 614 4.67 -3.14 -14.81
N GLY A 615 5.64 -2.88 -15.68
CA GLY A 615 5.41 -2.47 -17.06
C GLY A 615 4.75 -1.10 -17.20
N GLN A 616 5.10 -0.14 -16.35
CA GLN A 616 4.78 1.27 -16.59
C GLN A 616 5.77 1.91 -17.55
N GLY A 617 7.07 1.73 -17.30
CA GLY A 617 8.09 1.91 -18.32
C GLY A 617 8.26 0.60 -19.09
N ARG A 618 8.12 0.66 -20.41
CA ARG A 618 8.26 -0.52 -21.27
C ARG A 618 9.30 -0.31 -22.33
N VAL A 619 10.02 -1.36 -22.64
CA VAL A 619 10.80 -1.46 -23.88
C VAL A 619 10.19 -2.54 -24.77
N TYR A 620 10.08 -2.26 -26.07
CA TYR A 620 9.59 -3.21 -27.05
C TYR A 620 10.74 -3.57 -27.97
N VAL A 621 11.15 -4.83 -27.96
CA VAL A 621 12.30 -5.32 -28.73
C VAL A 621 11.81 -6.04 -29.98
N GLN A 622 12.45 -5.73 -31.12
CA GLN A 622 12.14 -6.34 -32.40
C GLN A 622 12.72 -7.75 -32.49
N LEU A 623 11.84 -8.74 -32.54
CA LEU A 623 12.20 -10.16 -32.75
C LEU A 623 11.66 -10.71 -34.08
N GLY A 624 10.81 -9.95 -34.78
CA GLY A 624 10.13 -10.41 -36.00
C GLY A 624 8.96 -11.32 -35.67
N ASP A 625 8.55 -12.16 -36.63
CA ASP A 625 7.45 -13.11 -36.44
C ASP A 625 7.93 -14.36 -35.67
N VAL A 626 7.79 -14.33 -34.35
CA VAL A 626 8.12 -15.45 -33.46
C VAL A 626 6.91 -15.90 -32.66
N LYS A 627 6.68 -17.22 -32.64
CA LYS A 627 5.61 -17.83 -31.83
C LYS A 627 5.98 -18.01 -30.37
N ARG A 628 7.28 -18.05 -30.08
CA ARG A 628 7.85 -18.18 -28.75
C ARG A 628 8.95 -17.14 -28.59
N VAL A 629 8.85 -16.34 -27.54
CA VAL A 629 9.90 -15.39 -27.18
C VAL A 629 11.09 -16.17 -26.65
N ASP A 630 12.28 -15.81 -27.12
CA ASP A 630 13.55 -16.27 -26.56
C ASP A 630 14.17 -15.11 -25.76
N TYR A 631 14.44 -15.36 -24.48
CA TYR A 631 14.91 -14.31 -23.58
C TYR A 631 16.29 -13.77 -23.99
N SER A 632 17.22 -14.64 -24.40
CA SER A 632 18.55 -14.23 -24.81
C SER A 632 18.52 -13.39 -26.10
N ALA A 633 17.66 -13.75 -27.06
CA ALA A 633 17.42 -12.95 -28.26
C ALA A 633 16.78 -11.60 -27.94
N TRP A 634 15.83 -11.56 -27.01
CA TRP A 634 15.21 -10.32 -26.52
C TRP A 634 16.25 -9.39 -25.88
N CYS A 635 17.08 -9.89 -24.97
CA CYS A 635 18.18 -9.09 -24.40
C CYS A 635 19.16 -8.62 -25.48
N ALA A 636 19.56 -9.50 -26.41
CA ALA A 636 20.48 -9.13 -27.49
C ALA A 636 19.90 -8.05 -28.42
N GLY A 637 18.59 -8.09 -28.71
CA GLY A 637 17.90 -7.04 -29.46
C GLY A 637 17.88 -5.71 -28.72
N LEU A 638 17.63 -5.73 -27.40
CA LEU A 638 17.73 -4.56 -26.54
C LEU A 638 19.14 -3.93 -26.58
N GLY A 639 20.20 -4.73 -26.38
CA GLY A 639 21.57 -4.23 -26.40
C GLY A 639 22.01 -3.69 -27.77
N LYS A 640 21.39 -4.16 -28.86
CA LYS A 640 21.60 -3.63 -30.22
C LYS A 640 20.78 -2.37 -30.52
N GLY A 641 19.87 -1.96 -29.64
CA GLY A 641 18.96 -0.84 -29.88
C GLY A 641 17.88 -1.15 -30.92
N GLN A 642 17.56 -2.43 -31.13
CA GLN A 642 16.45 -2.84 -32.00
C GLN A 642 15.14 -2.74 -31.22
N SER A 643 14.87 -1.58 -30.63
CA SER A 643 13.78 -1.37 -29.69
C SER A 643 13.27 0.06 -29.66
N TYR A 644 12.10 0.26 -29.04
CA TYR A 644 11.58 1.57 -28.65
C TYR A 644 11.03 1.54 -27.21
N VAL A 645 10.90 2.71 -26.60
CA VAL A 645 10.42 2.90 -25.22
C VAL A 645 9.01 3.48 -25.23
N SER A 646 8.15 3.03 -24.30
CA SER A 646 6.81 3.60 -24.06
C SER A 646 6.54 3.85 -22.59
#